data_AF-A0A0F6W7R3-F1
#
_entry.id   AF-A0A0F6W7R3-F1
#
_cell.length_a   1.000
_cell.length_b   1.000
_cell.length_c   1.000
_cell.angle_alpha   90.00
_cell.angle_beta   90.00
_cell.angle_gamma   90.00
#
_symmetry.space_group_name_H-M   'P 1'
#
loop_
_entity.id
_entity.type
_entity.pdbx_description
1 polymer ?
#
loop_
_entity_poly.entity_id
_entity_poly.type
_entity_poly.pdbx_seq_one_letter_code
_entity_poly.pdbx_strand_id
1 'polypeptide(L)'
;MLRRVPRSIVPALAALLAIAIASPGCGGGGDPGGADAGMDGALPRQDGGSLDGGHVADPPDSGDPDAGCTGTTCGEACVDVQTDVHHCGGCDVDCTALPGVDGDAVQCVEGACVLDGACEPGLGDCSDEPGCETDVTTAEHCGTCGTVCAEPTPLCASTDEGASCVSGCEGATPTRCDSSCVDTTTDELHCGECGTACPVPDNGAPSCVDSACSVACDTGYHACGDERCAADDDVTSCGASCETCVVPPNAAATCIDGACGFVCLPSFADCDGEASNGCEIDTRTDAAHCGACDDACTVANGTPACVDGACTIGACDPLFDDCNAMPEDGCEVDIGTTVSDCGACGDVCTTEHATAACVGGACSVGTCDATYGDCNTLPTDGCEVDLDTTVDHCGTCGNVCSLANATPSCVGGACAVAGCDPGFADCDSAPGNGCEIDTRTTLEHCGGCGDVCEIANGSEACVNGACAVAACDPGFGDCDGNAENGCETNVLTSVTSCGSCGNACDLPNAVEVCVNGGCAIGACEPGFMDCDGLPTNGCETNTQSSVDHCGGCGNVCDLANAGEVCVAGSCQIAVCTPGFGNCDGQASTGCETSTQTSLAHCGGCNNSCSVANGAPGCTNGTCTVLGCNPGFADCDGAAGTGCERNLTSDPQHCGTCGRSCATQCVGNVVATSCGGGNCAITACAPGFQNVDGACSNGCECPVSTASQACGAPTALGVLNLAQSFNTSANIAIAGTELWYTVGFAGNTSAAYHPRIRFTSNPGDQFRFDVRTNCSGVALSCGNEGGVSNGVTDWETFVGTGTPGYYNPIPPVGNNGTVLVRVYRRAGLPVSCAQFTLVISN
;
A
#
# COMPACT_ATOMS: atom_id res chain seq x y z
N MET A 1 3.84 -18.43 43.45
CA MET A 1 5.06 -17.73 43.94
C MET A 1 6.08 -17.64 42.82
N LEU A 2 6.99 -16.66 42.88
CA LEU A 2 8.33 -16.64 42.25
C LEU A 2 8.48 -17.03 40.75
N ARG A 3 8.62 -15.98 39.92
CA ARG A 3 9.67 -15.77 38.89
C ARG A 3 10.54 -16.98 38.49
N ARG A 4 10.75 -17.14 37.17
CA ARG A 4 12.07 -16.90 36.53
C ARG A 4 11.97 -16.77 34.99
N VAL A 5 12.82 -15.90 34.46
CA VAL A 5 13.20 -15.78 33.04
C VAL A 5 14.66 -16.22 32.93
N PRO A 6 15.09 -16.79 31.80
CA PRO A 6 16.38 -16.47 31.22
C PRO A 6 16.27 -16.03 29.74
N ARG A 7 17.33 -15.43 29.21
CA ARG A 7 17.38 -14.76 27.90
C ARG A 7 18.70 -15.12 27.21
N SER A 8 18.71 -15.00 25.87
CA SER A 8 19.89 -14.93 24.99
C SER A 8 20.67 -16.21 24.69
N ILE A 9 20.96 -16.41 23.39
CA ILE A 9 22.30 -16.69 22.82
C ILE A 9 22.29 -16.13 21.39
N VAL A 10 23.38 -15.47 20.98
CA VAL A 10 23.68 -15.01 19.60
C VAL A 10 25.21 -15.07 19.44
N PRO A 11 25.74 -15.67 18.36
CA PRO A 11 26.58 -14.91 17.41
C PRO A 11 26.21 -15.25 15.95
N ALA A 12 25.89 -14.30 15.08
CA ALA A 12 26.77 -13.29 14.46
C ALA A 12 27.53 -13.81 13.22
N LEU A 13 27.26 -13.18 12.07
CA LEU A 13 28.20 -13.04 10.96
C LEU A 13 28.14 -11.60 10.45
N ALA A 14 29.31 -11.04 10.13
CA ALA A 14 29.48 -9.73 9.49
C ALA A 14 30.03 -9.96 8.05
N ALA A 15 30.37 -8.99 7.20
CA ALA A 15 30.68 -7.57 7.43
C ALA A 15 30.73 -6.77 6.09
N LEU A 16 31.08 -5.47 6.19
CA LEU A 16 31.63 -4.58 5.14
C LEU A 16 30.67 -4.13 4.01
N LEU A 17 30.74 -2.88 3.49
CA LEU A 17 31.48 -1.68 3.93
C LEU A 17 30.79 -0.37 3.47
N ALA A 18 31.14 0.75 4.14
CA ALA A 18 30.67 2.13 3.90
C ALA A 18 31.24 2.77 2.60
N ILE A 19 30.96 4.04 2.26
CA ILE A 19 31.56 5.31 2.80
C ILE A 19 30.61 6.47 2.39
N ALA A 20 30.03 7.27 3.30
CA ALA A 20 30.40 8.65 3.75
C ALA A 20 30.42 9.75 2.64
N ILE A 21 30.27 11.07 2.86
CA ILE A 21 30.63 11.96 3.99
C ILE A 21 29.74 13.26 4.02
N ALA A 22 29.75 13.99 5.14
CA ALA A 22 29.66 15.47 5.28
C ALA A 22 28.30 16.24 5.29
N SER A 23 27.79 16.49 6.51
CA SER A 23 27.75 17.80 7.24
C SER A 23 27.08 19.09 6.65
N PRO A 24 26.69 20.08 7.51
CA PRO A 24 25.60 21.04 7.22
C PRO A 24 26.01 22.52 7.05
N GLY A 25 25.03 23.40 6.75
CA GLY A 25 25.15 24.87 6.82
C GLY A 25 23.80 25.60 6.73
N CYS A 26 23.73 26.83 7.27
CA CYS A 26 22.55 27.71 7.24
C CYS A 26 22.80 28.99 6.42
N GLY A 27 21.74 29.57 5.85
CA GLY A 27 21.62 31.02 5.62
C GLY A 27 21.60 31.51 4.16
N GLY A 28 20.87 32.62 3.94
CA GLY A 28 20.86 33.40 2.69
C GLY A 28 19.56 33.29 1.90
N GLY A 29 18.74 34.34 1.92
CA GLY A 29 17.47 34.41 1.17
C GLY A 29 17.59 35.06 -0.22
N GLY A 30 16.46 35.12 -0.93
CA GLY A 30 16.26 35.81 -2.20
C GLY A 30 14.81 35.68 -2.67
N ASP A 31 14.28 36.73 -3.31
CA ASP A 31 12.90 36.77 -3.83
C ASP A 31 12.62 35.74 -4.94
N PRO A 32 11.32 35.51 -5.21
CA PRO A 32 10.86 35.80 -6.57
C PRO A 32 9.61 36.71 -6.61
N GLY A 33 9.65 37.70 -7.52
CA GLY A 33 8.47 38.50 -7.88
C GLY A 33 7.45 37.71 -8.70
N GLY A 34 6.19 38.13 -8.65
CA GLY A 34 5.05 37.36 -9.19
C GLY A 34 4.62 37.65 -10.63
N ALA A 35 3.82 36.72 -11.14
CA ALA A 35 3.01 36.72 -12.37
C ALA A 35 2.04 35.52 -12.23
N ASP A 36 0.79 35.48 -12.70
CA ASP A 36 -0.08 36.46 -13.39
C ASP A 36 -1.56 36.02 -13.16
N ALA A 37 -2.54 36.91 -13.36
CA ALA A 37 -4.01 36.72 -13.49
C ALA A 37 -4.80 35.69 -12.60
N GLY A 38 -6.03 35.95 -12.16
CA GLY A 38 -6.92 37.10 -12.36
C GLY A 38 -8.41 36.70 -12.34
N MET A 39 -9.31 37.67 -12.16
CA MET A 39 -10.79 37.56 -12.15
C MET A 39 -11.39 36.83 -10.92
N ASP A 40 -12.59 37.16 -10.42
CA ASP A 40 -13.64 38.04 -10.98
C ASP A 40 -14.25 39.02 -9.96
N GLY A 41 -14.86 40.12 -10.45
CA GLY A 41 -15.54 41.12 -9.63
C GLY A 41 -16.11 42.28 -10.46
N ALA A 42 -17.44 42.45 -10.47
CA ALA A 42 -18.16 43.43 -11.30
C ALA A 42 -17.97 44.89 -10.79
N LEU A 43 -17.99 45.98 -11.60
CA LEU A 43 -18.70 46.36 -12.84
C LEU A 43 -20.13 46.94 -12.61
N PRO A 44 -20.56 47.94 -13.42
CA PRO A 44 -21.02 49.24 -12.86
C PRO A 44 -22.36 49.74 -13.44
N ARG A 45 -22.73 51.04 -13.20
CA ARG A 45 -23.47 52.00 -14.10
C ARG A 45 -24.10 53.20 -13.34
N GLN A 46 -24.65 54.28 -13.93
CA GLN A 46 -24.32 55.19 -15.07
C GLN A 46 -25.41 56.32 -15.16
N ASP A 47 -25.01 57.55 -15.53
CA ASP A 47 -25.73 58.64 -16.28
C ASP A 47 -27.20 59.05 -15.95
N GLY A 48 -27.69 60.31 -16.13
CA GLY A 48 -27.08 61.60 -16.49
C GLY A 48 -28.04 62.63 -17.18
N GLY A 49 -27.95 63.94 -16.87
CA GLY A 49 -28.58 65.09 -17.59
C GLY A 49 -29.87 65.71 -16.98
N SER A 50 -30.33 66.95 -17.32
CA SER A 50 -29.80 68.04 -18.19
C SER A 50 -30.61 69.38 -18.03
N LEU A 51 -30.19 70.47 -18.72
CA LEU A 51 -30.82 71.83 -18.87
C LEU A 51 -30.69 72.78 -17.64
N ASP A 52 -30.56 74.13 -17.73
CA ASP A 52 -30.29 75.15 -18.80
C ASP A 52 -29.51 76.35 -18.15
N GLY A 53 -29.13 77.45 -18.83
CA GLY A 53 -28.34 78.54 -18.17
C GLY A 53 -28.22 79.94 -18.84
N GLY A 54 -27.39 80.84 -18.27
CA GLY A 54 -26.95 82.11 -18.91
C GLY A 54 -26.53 83.30 -18.00
N HIS A 55 -25.65 84.18 -18.54
CA HIS A 55 -25.27 85.57 -18.11
C HIS A 55 -24.43 85.80 -16.82
N VAL A 56 -23.57 86.83 -16.63
CA VAL A 56 -22.56 87.62 -17.43
C VAL A 56 -21.49 88.24 -16.45
N ALA A 57 -20.50 89.05 -16.90
CA ALA A 57 -19.33 89.54 -16.11
C ALA A 57 -18.95 91.04 -16.37
N ASP A 58 -17.99 91.63 -15.62
CA ASP A 58 -17.49 93.04 -15.74
C ASP A 58 -16.02 93.27 -15.15
N PRO A 59 -15.34 94.48 -15.14
CA PRO A 59 -13.96 94.67 -15.72
C PRO A 59 -12.85 95.42 -14.85
N PRO A 60 -11.64 95.84 -15.40
CA PRO A 60 -10.39 96.24 -14.64
C PRO A 60 -9.85 97.73 -14.70
N ASP A 61 -8.52 98.00 -14.50
CA ASP A 61 -7.81 99.15 -13.81
C ASP A 61 -6.80 100.09 -14.63
N SER A 62 -6.33 101.30 -14.14
CA SER A 62 -5.42 102.33 -14.84
C SER A 62 -4.75 103.52 -13.97
N GLY A 63 -3.95 104.50 -14.52
CA GLY A 63 -3.05 105.51 -13.77
C GLY A 63 -2.73 106.99 -14.31
N ASP A 64 -1.74 107.80 -13.77
CA ASP A 64 -1.63 109.33 -13.80
C ASP A 64 -0.19 110.09 -13.67
N PRO A 65 0.05 111.40 -14.12
CA PRO A 65 1.33 112.24 -13.94
C PRO A 65 1.41 113.87 -13.98
N ASP A 66 2.52 114.51 -13.45
CA ASP A 66 3.18 115.89 -13.69
C ASP A 66 2.60 117.25 -13.04
N ALA A 67 3.14 118.53 -12.93
CA ALA A 67 4.35 119.36 -13.33
C ALA A 67 4.62 120.69 -12.43
N GLY A 68 5.38 121.77 -12.84
CA GLY A 68 5.80 122.98 -11.99
C GLY A 68 6.22 124.40 -12.62
N CYS A 69 6.77 125.41 -11.85
CA CYS A 69 6.89 126.90 -12.19
C CYS A 69 8.17 127.76 -11.66
N THR A 70 8.23 129.14 -11.77
CA THR A 70 9.44 130.09 -11.59
C THR A 70 9.24 131.64 -11.30
N GLY A 71 10.21 132.44 -10.73
CA GLY A 71 10.27 133.97 -10.71
C GLY A 71 11.44 134.73 -9.92
N THR A 72 11.41 136.08 -9.62
CA THR A 72 12.39 136.84 -8.74
C THR A 72 12.10 136.62 -7.25
N THR A 73 12.84 135.73 -6.62
CA THR A 73 12.47 135.15 -5.32
C THR A 73 12.84 136.00 -4.10
N CYS A 74 11.86 136.68 -3.50
CA CYS A 74 11.91 137.10 -2.09
C CYS A 74 11.20 135.98 -1.28
N GLY A 75 11.95 134.97 -0.83
CA GLY A 75 11.38 133.75 -0.25
C GLY A 75 10.81 132.80 -1.31
N GLU A 76 9.62 132.23 -1.06
CA GLU A 76 8.90 131.35 -2.02
C GLU A 76 8.06 132.15 -3.04
N ALA A 77 7.86 133.45 -2.81
CA ALA A 77 7.10 134.36 -3.66
C ALA A 77 8.01 135.15 -4.62
N CYS A 78 7.41 135.72 -5.68
CA CYS A 78 8.14 136.43 -6.73
C CYS A 78 7.57 137.83 -6.99
N VAL A 79 8.39 138.88 -6.81
CA VAL A 79 7.95 140.30 -6.75
C VAL A 79 8.82 141.23 -7.62
N ASP A 80 8.37 142.47 -7.84
CA ASP A 80 9.06 143.49 -8.67
C ASP A 80 9.46 144.75 -7.89
N VAL A 81 10.73 144.79 -7.49
CA VAL A 81 11.33 145.88 -6.70
C VAL A 81 11.49 147.23 -7.42
N GLN A 82 11.05 147.36 -8.68
CA GLN A 82 11.09 148.64 -9.41
C GLN A 82 9.84 149.50 -9.22
N THR A 83 8.69 148.88 -8.91
CA THR A 83 7.36 149.53 -8.93
C THR A 83 6.43 149.12 -7.78
N ASP A 84 6.71 148.01 -7.09
CA ASP A 84 5.98 147.61 -5.89
C ASP A 84 6.31 148.54 -4.72
N VAL A 85 5.28 149.14 -4.10
CA VAL A 85 5.43 150.04 -2.95
C VAL A 85 5.90 149.33 -1.68
N HIS A 86 5.63 148.04 -1.52
CA HIS A 86 6.05 147.24 -0.36
C HIS A 86 7.47 146.68 -0.48
N HIS A 87 8.05 146.72 -1.69
CA HIS A 87 9.36 146.15 -2.01
C HIS A 87 10.24 147.16 -2.78
N CYS A 88 10.06 148.45 -2.53
CA CYS A 88 10.57 149.53 -3.37
C CYS A 88 12.10 149.67 -3.31
N GLY A 89 12.80 149.22 -4.35
CA GLY A 89 14.26 149.17 -4.40
C GLY A 89 14.88 147.96 -3.69
N GLY A 90 14.11 147.13 -2.99
CA GLY A 90 14.57 145.90 -2.33
C GLY A 90 13.47 145.16 -1.57
N CYS A 91 13.66 143.86 -1.28
CA CYS A 91 12.65 142.96 -0.67
C CYS A 91 12.10 143.40 0.69
N ASP A 92 12.67 144.42 1.35
CA ASP A 92 12.35 144.82 2.73
C ASP A 92 12.15 146.35 2.86
N VAL A 93 11.77 147.03 1.77
CA VAL A 93 11.62 148.49 1.72
C VAL A 93 10.18 148.86 1.37
N ASP A 94 9.37 149.07 2.40
CA ASP A 94 7.96 149.44 2.26
C ASP A 94 7.76 150.96 2.38
N CYS A 95 7.33 151.60 1.29
CA CYS A 95 7.01 153.03 1.26
C CYS A 95 5.73 153.38 2.02
N THR A 96 4.79 152.44 2.13
CA THR A 96 3.51 152.60 2.87
C THR A 96 3.72 152.54 4.39
N ALA A 97 4.88 152.03 4.84
CA ALA A 97 5.29 152.00 6.24
C ALA A 97 6.08 153.25 6.70
N LEU A 98 6.19 154.29 5.86
CA LEU A 98 6.89 155.53 6.23
C LEU A 98 6.05 156.39 7.21
N PRO A 99 6.66 157.07 8.20
CA PRO A 99 5.90 157.78 9.23
C PRO A 99 5.05 158.93 8.67
N GLY A 100 3.74 158.92 8.96
CA GLY A 100 2.81 159.98 8.55
C GLY A 100 2.38 159.97 7.09
N VAL A 101 2.71 158.90 6.35
CA VAL A 101 2.47 158.78 4.90
C VAL A 101 1.20 157.96 4.65
N ASP A 102 0.34 158.46 3.76
CA ASP A 102 -0.82 157.75 3.22
C ASP A 102 -0.34 156.63 2.27
N GLY A 103 -0.64 155.38 2.66
CA GLY A 103 -0.24 154.17 1.95
C GLY A 103 -0.86 153.97 0.56
N ASP A 104 -2.03 154.57 0.30
CA ASP A 104 -2.69 154.54 -1.02
C ASP A 104 -2.17 155.68 -1.93
N ALA A 105 -1.62 156.76 -1.36
CA ALA A 105 -1.11 157.92 -2.10
C ALA A 105 0.39 157.81 -2.46
N VAL A 106 1.22 157.16 -1.63
CA VAL A 106 2.67 157.06 -1.85
C VAL A 106 3.01 156.19 -3.07
N GLN A 107 4.08 156.57 -3.80
CA GLN A 107 4.49 155.83 -5.01
C GLN A 107 5.96 155.41 -4.97
N CYS A 108 6.20 154.17 -5.42
CA CYS A 108 7.53 153.69 -5.77
C CYS A 108 7.85 154.05 -7.23
N VAL A 109 8.84 154.91 -7.44
CA VAL A 109 9.25 155.36 -8.78
C VAL A 109 10.75 155.13 -8.95
N GLU A 110 11.13 154.30 -9.92
CA GLU A 110 12.51 153.86 -10.19
C GLU A 110 13.23 153.24 -8.96
N GLY A 111 12.48 152.69 -8.00
CA GLY A 111 13.00 152.11 -6.77
C GLY A 111 13.25 153.10 -5.62
N ALA A 112 12.57 154.26 -5.61
CA ALA A 112 12.54 155.18 -4.49
C ALA A 112 11.10 155.63 -4.17
N CYS A 113 10.81 155.87 -2.88
CA CYS A 113 9.53 156.39 -2.41
C CYS A 113 9.39 157.89 -2.73
N VAL A 114 8.23 158.32 -3.22
CA VAL A 114 7.92 159.72 -3.52
C VAL A 114 6.73 160.17 -2.67
N LEU A 115 6.92 161.22 -1.87
CA LEU A 115 5.97 161.68 -0.83
C LEU A 115 5.15 162.93 -1.20
N ASP A 116 5.37 163.53 -2.37
CA ASP A 116 4.72 164.79 -2.78
C ASP A 116 3.19 164.62 -2.90
N GLY A 117 2.46 165.11 -1.90
CA GLY A 117 1.01 164.94 -1.77
C GLY A 117 0.55 163.65 -1.09
N ALA A 118 1.46 162.84 -0.53
CA ALA A 118 1.17 161.59 0.18
C ALA A 118 1.27 161.72 1.71
N CYS A 119 1.25 162.94 2.26
CA CYS A 119 1.18 163.15 3.70
C CYS A 119 -0.26 163.09 4.21
N GLU A 120 -0.48 162.37 5.31
CA GLU A 120 -1.78 162.29 5.99
C GLU A 120 -2.28 163.68 6.43
N PRO A 121 -3.61 163.95 6.44
CA PRO A 121 -4.14 165.27 6.73
C PRO A 121 -3.74 165.82 8.11
N GLY A 122 -2.99 166.92 8.10
CA GLY A 122 -2.44 167.54 9.31
C GLY A 122 -0.94 167.31 9.50
N LEU A 123 -0.31 166.48 8.66
CA LEU A 123 1.13 166.25 8.64
C LEU A 123 1.79 166.85 7.38
N GLY A 124 3.11 166.96 7.39
CA GLY A 124 3.91 167.39 6.24
C GLY A 124 5.38 166.99 6.35
N ASP A 125 5.98 166.68 5.21
CA ASP A 125 7.44 166.63 5.03
C ASP A 125 7.98 168.07 5.11
N CYS A 126 8.61 168.42 6.24
CA CYS A 126 9.16 169.75 6.48
C CYS A 126 10.66 169.73 6.80
N SER A 127 11.35 168.61 6.57
CA SER A 127 12.72 168.38 7.03
C SER A 127 13.61 167.69 5.98
N ASP A 128 14.67 166.99 6.41
CA ASP A 128 15.50 166.11 5.57
C ASP A 128 15.36 164.63 6.02
N GLU A 129 14.45 164.30 6.97
CA GLU A 129 14.14 162.91 7.36
C GLU A 129 13.00 162.34 6.50
N PRO A 130 13.07 161.08 6.03
CA PRO A 130 12.10 160.54 5.10
C PRO A 130 10.77 160.15 5.79
N GLY A 131 9.75 160.97 5.58
CA GLY A 131 8.38 160.75 6.03
C GLY A 131 7.54 162.01 5.84
N CYS A 132 6.43 162.10 6.57
CA CYS A 132 5.66 163.32 6.77
C CYS A 132 5.57 163.55 8.28
N GLU A 133 6.70 163.95 8.87
CA GLU A 133 6.96 163.90 10.31
C GLU A 133 6.47 165.14 11.09
N THR A 134 6.19 166.25 10.39
CA THR A 134 5.90 167.53 11.03
C THR A 134 4.40 167.81 11.08
N ASP A 135 3.85 167.91 12.29
CA ASP A 135 2.45 168.27 12.56
C ASP A 135 2.17 169.75 12.23
N VAL A 136 1.47 169.98 11.12
CA VAL A 136 1.04 171.30 10.64
C VAL A 136 -0.30 171.75 11.26
N THR A 137 -0.82 171.05 12.26
CA THR A 137 -1.89 171.54 13.15
C THR A 137 -1.36 172.23 14.42
N THR A 138 -0.03 172.23 14.62
CA THR A 138 0.64 172.97 15.70
C THR A 138 0.69 174.48 15.46
N ALA A 139 0.88 175.27 16.53
CA ALA A 139 1.06 176.71 16.43
C ALA A 139 2.39 177.12 15.74
N GLU A 140 3.34 176.19 15.64
CA GLU A 140 4.67 176.39 15.08
C GLU A 140 4.74 176.15 13.56
N HIS A 141 3.84 175.31 13.00
CA HIS A 141 3.82 174.94 11.58
C HIS A 141 2.41 175.07 10.95
N CYS A 142 1.54 175.89 11.53
CA CYS A 142 0.09 175.93 11.30
C CYS A 142 -0.31 176.09 9.82
N GLY A 143 -0.94 175.05 9.26
CA GLY A 143 -1.44 174.99 7.89
C GLY A 143 -0.39 174.73 6.81
N THR A 144 0.90 175.04 7.06
CA THR A 144 2.02 174.71 6.16
C THR A 144 3.39 174.95 6.83
N CYS A 145 4.38 174.14 6.47
CA CYS A 145 5.73 174.11 7.03
C CYS A 145 6.32 175.49 7.39
N GLY A 146 6.49 175.75 8.69
CA GLY A 146 7.14 176.95 9.22
C GLY A 146 6.23 178.17 9.43
N THR A 147 4.90 178.01 9.31
CA THR A 147 3.93 179.08 9.60
C THR A 147 3.66 179.19 11.10
N VAL A 148 4.40 180.07 11.77
CA VAL A 148 4.27 180.29 13.22
C VAL A 148 3.14 181.27 13.55
N CYS A 149 2.16 180.83 14.35
CA CYS A 149 1.08 181.66 14.89
C CYS A 149 1.59 182.62 15.97
N ALA A 150 1.09 183.85 15.96
CA ALA A 150 1.53 184.92 16.87
C ALA A 150 0.41 185.92 17.16
N GLU A 151 0.58 186.69 18.25
CA GLU A 151 -0.38 187.72 18.69
C GLU A 151 -0.81 188.66 17.55
N PRO A 152 -2.12 188.87 17.29
CA PRO A 152 -3.25 188.55 18.18
C PRO A 152 -3.94 187.19 17.96
N THR A 153 -3.34 186.26 17.21
CA THR A 153 -3.89 184.93 16.88
C THR A 153 -2.86 183.83 17.17
N PRO A 154 -2.69 183.40 18.43
CA PRO A 154 -1.59 182.53 18.86
C PRO A 154 -1.92 181.03 18.90
N LEU A 155 -3.13 180.61 18.54
CA LEU A 155 -3.55 179.20 18.51
C LEU A 155 -3.66 178.73 17.06
N CYS A 156 -3.34 177.47 16.78
CA CYS A 156 -3.72 176.85 15.51
C CYS A 156 -5.04 176.08 15.68
N ALA A 157 -5.95 176.20 14.73
CA ALA A 157 -7.17 175.42 14.70
C ALA A 157 -7.46 174.93 13.27
N SER A 158 -7.81 173.65 13.19
CA SER A 158 -8.28 173.00 11.96
C SER A 158 -9.67 173.50 11.59
N THR A 159 -9.84 173.94 10.35
CA THR A 159 -11.13 174.34 9.77
C THR A 159 -11.39 173.56 8.48
N ASP A 160 -12.62 173.59 7.97
CA ASP A 160 -13.01 172.90 6.72
C ASP A 160 -12.22 173.38 5.47
N GLU A 161 -11.51 174.51 5.54
CA GLU A 161 -10.62 175.03 4.49
C GLU A 161 -9.12 174.86 4.83
N GLY A 162 -8.77 174.17 5.93
CA GLY A 162 -7.41 173.91 6.40
C GLY A 162 -7.12 174.42 7.81
N ALA A 163 -5.95 174.07 8.36
CA ALA A 163 -5.48 174.59 9.65
C ALA A 163 -5.01 176.04 9.54
N SER A 164 -5.41 176.90 10.49
CA SER A 164 -5.10 178.33 10.46
C SER A 164 -4.98 178.96 11.86
N CYS A 165 -4.27 180.08 11.94
CA CYS A 165 -4.05 180.79 13.20
C CYS A 165 -5.30 181.55 13.67
N VAL A 166 -5.84 181.17 14.83
CA VAL A 166 -7.05 181.73 15.46
C VAL A 166 -6.75 182.32 16.85
N SER A 167 -7.75 182.94 17.46
CA SER A 167 -7.68 183.56 18.79
C SER A 167 -8.41 182.78 19.90
N GLY A 168 -9.11 181.68 19.57
CA GLY A 168 -9.83 180.82 20.51
C GLY A 168 -10.45 179.59 19.84
N CYS A 169 -10.76 178.56 20.62
CA CYS A 169 -11.45 177.36 20.15
C CYS A 169 -12.98 177.59 20.14
N GLU A 170 -13.62 177.38 18.99
CA GLU A 170 -15.08 177.41 18.81
C GLU A 170 -15.48 176.35 17.76
N GLY A 171 -16.72 175.85 17.81
CA GLY A 171 -17.24 174.90 16.81
C GLY A 171 -17.08 173.44 17.20
N ALA A 172 -16.68 172.60 16.23
CA ALA A 172 -16.58 171.14 16.36
C ALA A 172 -15.43 170.67 17.28
N THR A 173 -14.49 171.55 17.61
CA THR A 173 -13.39 171.28 18.53
C THR A 173 -13.46 172.24 19.73
N PRO A 174 -14.43 172.06 20.65
CA PRO A 174 -14.68 173.02 21.73
C PRO A 174 -13.65 172.97 22.86
N THR A 175 -12.91 171.87 23.02
CA THR A 175 -12.00 171.64 24.14
C THR A 175 -10.59 172.07 23.77
N ARG A 176 -10.08 173.11 24.43
CA ARG A 176 -8.68 173.54 24.28
C ARG A 176 -7.75 172.59 25.04
N CYS A 177 -6.94 171.82 24.31
CA CYS A 177 -5.80 171.08 24.86
C CYS A 177 -4.52 171.88 24.53
N ASP A 178 -4.00 172.61 25.52
CA ASP A 178 -2.82 173.49 25.45
C ASP A 178 -2.78 174.51 24.29
N SER A 179 -2.25 174.15 23.11
CA SER A 179 -2.11 175.02 21.92
C SER A 179 -3.09 174.71 20.78
N SER A 180 -3.81 173.59 20.86
CA SER A 180 -4.78 173.12 19.87
C SER A 180 -6.19 172.97 20.46
N CYS A 181 -7.13 172.50 19.64
CA CYS A 181 -8.55 172.35 19.96
C CYS A 181 -9.03 170.96 19.51
N VAL A 182 -9.74 170.21 20.37
CA VAL A 182 -10.26 168.84 20.07
C VAL A 182 -11.71 168.65 20.59
N ASP A 183 -12.32 167.50 20.30
CA ASP A 183 -13.52 166.99 20.96
C ASP A 183 -13.15 165.77 21.83
N THR A 184 -13.68 165.66 23.05
CA THR A 184 -13.36 164.55 23.99
C THR A 184 -14.52 163.56 24.18
N THR A 185 -15.54 163.60 23.32
CA THR A 185 -16.76 162.77 23.43
C THR A 185 -16.86 161.67 22.39
N THR A 186 -16.25 161.85 21.21
CA THR A 186 -16.26 160.88 20.10
C THR A 186 -14.89 160.63 19.47
N ASP A 187 -13.85 161.39 19.84
CA ASP A 187 -12.48 161.16 19.37
C ASP A 187 -11.87 159.97 20.11
N GLU A 188 -11.48 158.94 19.38
CA GLU A 188 -10.94 157.68 19.93
C GLU A 188 -9.51 157.80 20.48
N LEU A 189 -8.86 158.96 20.28
CA LEU A 189 -7.54 159.34 20.82
C LEU A 189 -7.64 160.38 21.96
N HIS A 190 -8.80 161.01 22.16
CA HIS A 190 -9.06 162.00 23.22
C HIS A 190 -10.31 161.64 24.06
N CYS A 191 -10.64 160.34 24.14
CA CYS A 191 -11.89 159.82 24.69
C CYS A 191 -11.99 160.08 26.22
N GLY A 192 -12.83 161.05 26.59
CA GLY A 192 -13.09 161.47 27.96
C GLY A 192 -12.20 162.60 28.48
N GLU A 193 -10.89 162.57 28.20
CA GLU A 193 -9.98 163.69 28.46
C GLU A 193 -8.82 163.76 27.45
N CYS A 194 -8.19 164.93 27.31
CA CYS A 194 -7.10 165.21 26.36
C CYS A 194 -6.03 164.10 26.38
N GLY A 195 -5.92 163.31 25.31
CA GLY A 195 -4.87 162.30 25.10
C GLY A 195 -5.19 160.89 25.60
N THR A 196 -6.45 160.55 25.83
CA THR A 196 -6.89 159.20 26.24
C THR A 196 -7.36 158.38 25.04
N ALA A 197 -6.60 157.34 24.66
CA ALA A 197 -6.90 156.47 23.52
C ALA A 197 -7.53 155.12 23.92
N CYS A 198 -8.44 154.59 23.09
CA CYS A 198 -9.11 153.30 23.35
C CYS A 198 -8.31 152.07 22.84
N PRO A 199 -8.32 150.92 23.56
CA PRO A 199 -7.55 149.73 23.18
C PRO A 199 -8.28 148.80 22.18
N VAL A 200 -7.52 148.20 21.26
CA VAL A 200 -7.99 147.21 20.26
C VAL A 200 -7.81 145.77 20.77
N PRO A 201 -8.83 144.88 20.65
CA PRO A 201 -8.72 143.45 20.97
C PRO A 201 -8.61 142.54 19.72
N ASP A 202 -8.09 141.33 19.88
CA ASP A 202 -7.97 140.35 18.78
C ASP A 202 -9.33 139.83 18.31
N ASN A 203 -9.59 139.89 16.98
CA ASN A 203 -10.88 139.57 16.33
C ASN A 203 -12.03 140.49 16.75
N GLY A 204 -11.71 141.77 16.96
CA GLY A 204 -12.68 142.82 17.23
C GLY A 204 -12.12 144.23 17.02
N ALA A 205 -12.96 145.24 17.24
CA ALA A 205 -12.62 146.65 17.05
C ALA A 205 -12.96 147.52 18.29
N PRO A 206 -12.20 148.60 18.55
CA PRO A 206 -12.53 149.58 19.59
C PRO A 206 -13.70 150.48 19.16
N SER A 207 -14.32 151.17 20.11
CA SER A 207 -15.07 152.39 19.83
C SER A 207 -15.21 153.31 21.04
N CYS A 208 -15.07 154.63 20.85
CA CYS A 208 -15.39 155.65 21.87
C CYS A 208 -16.84 156.12 21.75
N VAL A 209 -17.65 155.90 22.78
CA VAL A 209 -19.06 156.36 22.86
C VAL A 209 -19.34 156.96 24.23
N ASP A 210 -19.95 158.15 24.26
CA ASP A 210 -20.25 158.90 25.49
C ASP A 210 -19.04 159.02 26.45
N SER A 211 -17.84 159.25 25.88
CA SER A 211 -16.55 159.31 26.59
C SER A 211 -16.11 158.01 27.29
N ALA A 212 -16.51 156.84 26.79
CA ALA A 212 -16.02 155.52 27.26
C ALA A 212 -15.71 154.56 26.10
N CYS A 213 -14.73 153.68 26.30
CA CYS A 213 -14.31 152.67 25.32
C CYS A 213 -15.18 151.41 25.37
N SER A 214 -15.36 150.74 24.23
CA SER A 214 -16.10 149.48 24.10
C SER A 214 -15.53 148.58 22.98
N VAL A 215 -16.02 147.33 22.90
CA VAL A 215 -15.53 146.27 22.00
C VAL A 215 -16.68 145.62 21.23
N ALA A 216 -16.47 145.31 19.94
CA ALA A 216 -17.33 144.44 19.14
C ALA A 216 -16.53 143.30 18.50
N CYS A 217 -17.06 142.06 18.53
CA CYS A 217 -16.43 140.86 17.95
C CYS A 217 -16.81 140.62 16.49
N ASP A 218 -15.92 139.96 15.74
CA ASP A 218 -16.15 139.52 14.36
C ASP A 218 -17.16 138.36 14.24
N THR A 219 -17.82 138.25 13.08
CA THR A 219 -18.84 137.22 12.81
C THR A 219 -18.28 135.80 12.77
N GLY A 220 -18.95 134.86 13.45
CA GLY A 220 -18.48 133.48 13.66
C GLY A 220 -17.83 133.27 15.03
N TYR A 221 -17.74 134.35 15.82
CA TYR A 221 -17.31 134.33 17.21
C TYR A 221 -18.36 135.06 18.08
N HIS A 222 -18.55 134.59 19.30
CA HIS A 222 -19.31 135.26 20.34
C HIS A 222 -18.37 135.86 21.40
N ALA A 223 -18.82 136.92 22.07
CA ALA A 223 -18.07 137.51 23.18
C ALA A 223 -18.24 136.66 24.46
N CYS A 224 -17.15 136.03 24.93
CA CYS A 224 -17.07 135.61 26.32
C CYS A 224 -16.98 136.85 27.23
N GLY A 225 -17.47 136.75 28.47
CA GLY A 225 -17.56 137.88 29.42
C GLY A 225 -16.24 138.50 29.89
N ASP A 226 -15.11 138.09 29.32
CA ASP A 226 -13.74 138.56 29.61
C ASP A 226 -13.22 139.55 28.54
N GLU A 227 -14.12 140.19 27.79
CA GLU A 227 -13.79 141.11 26.67
C GLU A 227 -12.99 140.42 25.54
N ARG A 228 -13.29 139.13 25.29
CA ARG A 228 -12.63 138.26 24.29
C ARG A 228 -13.64 137.48 23.45
N CYS A 229 -13.29 137.20 22.20
CA CYS A 229 -14.16 136.51 21.23
C CYS A 229 -13.77 135.01 21.12
N ALA A 230 -14.76 134.10 21.13
CA ALA A 230 -14.58 132.65 21.04
C ALA A 230 -15.50 132.01 19.97
N ALA A 231 -15.09 130.90 19.38
CA ALA A 231 -15.78 130.28 18.24
C ALA A 231 -17.07 129.54 18.64
N ASP A 232 -18.07 129.55 17.75
CA ASP A 232 -19.43 129.09 18.06
C ASP A 232 -19.62 127.55 18.14
N ASP A 233 -18.67 126.75 17.64
CA ASP A 233 -18.76 125.27 17.56
C ASP A 233 -17.80 124.51 18.49
N ASP A 234 -17.03 125.21 19.33
CA ASP A 234 -16.05 124.61 20.23
C ASP A 234 -16.71 123.90 21.44
N VAL A 235 -16.62 122.56 21.48
CA VAL A 235 -17.07 121.72 22.62
C VAL A 235 -16.36 122.00 23.95
N THR A 236 -15.27 122.78 23.95
CA THR A 236 -14.56 123.23 25.15
C THR A 236 -14.88 124.67 25.57
N SER A 237 -15.57 125.43 24.71
CA SER A 237 -15.95 126.84 24.91
C SER A 237 -17.41 127.09 24.51
N CYS A 238 -18.30 126.12 24.76
CA CYS A 238 -19.63 126.06 24.17
C CYS A 238 -20.61 127.08 24.80
N GLY A 239 -21.28 127.86 23.93
CA GLY A 239 -22.34 128.81 24.30
C GLY A 239 -21.83 130.08 25.02
N ALA A 240 -22.73 131.04 25.27
CA ALA A 240 -22.38 132.38 25.78
C ALA A 240 -21.77 132.45 27.21
N SER A 241 -21.56 131.31 27.87
CA SER A 241 -20.79 131.18 29.12
C SER A 241 -19.43 130.48 28.93
N CYS A 242 -19.11 130.05 27.72
CA CYS A 242 -17.85 129.45 27.28
C CYS A 242 -17.45 128.22 28.13
N GLU A 243 -18.32 127.20 28.15
CA GLU A 243 -18.23 126.03 29.05
C GLU A 243 -17.98 124.70 28.31
N THR A 244 -17.44 123.71 29.02
CA THR A 244 -17.02 122.40 28.49
C THR A 244 -18.14 121.34 28.46
N CYS A 245 -18.28 120.63 27.35
CA CYS A 245 -19.27 119.56 27.21
C CYS A 245 -18.80 118.22 27.80
N VAL A 246 -19.62 117.61 28.66
CA VAL A 246 -19.36 116.32 29.33
C VAL A 246 -20.04 115.17 28.57
N VAL A 247 -19.37 114.01 28.47
CA VAL A 247 -19.82 112.84 27.69
C VAL A 247 -20.21 111.67 28.61
N PRO A 248 -21.36 111.00 28.38
CA PRO A 248 -21.68 109.73 29.06
C PRO A 248 -20.91 108.54 28.45
N PRO A 249 -20.93 107.36 29.11
CA PRO A 249 -20.38 106.11 28.56
C PRO A 249 -20.88 105.76 27.16
N ASN A 250 -20.01 105.12 26.37
CA ASN A 250 -20.29 104.63 25.02
C ASN A 250 -20.81 105.70 24.02
N ALA A 251 -20.49 106.97 24.25
CA ALA A 251 -20.91 108.11 23.43
C ALA A 251 -19.75 109.08 23.09
N ALA A 252 -20.03 110.06 22.23
CA ALA A 252 -19.15 111.18 21.87
C ALA A 252 -19.92 112.52 21.90
N ALA A 253 -19.31 113.60 22.39
CA ALA A 253 -19.98 114.90 22.56
C ALA A 253 -20.11 115.75 21.29
N THR A 254 -21.07 116.67 21.31
CA THR A 254 -21.30 117.72 20.31
C THR A 254 -21.64 119.06 20.98
N CYS A 255 -21.29 120.18 20.32
CA CYS A 255 -21.78 121.52 20.64
C CYS A 255 -22.51 122.04 19.39
N ILE A 256 -23.79 122.38 19.53
CA ILE A 256 -24.63 122.88 18.42
C ILE A 256 -25.54 123.97 18.98
N ASP A 257 -25.67 125.10 18.28
CA ASP A 257 -26.45 126.27 18.70
C ASP A 257 -26.14 126.76 20.14
N GLY A 258 -24.89 126.57 20.59
CA GLY A 258 -24.43 126.91 21.94
C GLY A 258 -24.90 125.95 23.05
N ALA A 259 -25.33 124.73 22.71
CA ALA A 259 -25.75 123.70 23.66
C ALA A 259 -24.98 122.38 23.47
N CYS A 260 -24.66 121.72 24.58
CA CYS A 260 -23.98 120.42 24.60
C CYS A 260 -24.95 119.24 24.37
N GLY A 261 -24.54 118.27 23.57
CA GLY A 261 -25.22 116.99 23.34
C GLY A 261 -24.23 115.83 23.14
N PHE A 262 -24.74 114.66 22.74
CA PHE A 262 -23.90 113.50 22.39
C PHE A 262 -24.53 112.60 21.31
N VAL A 263 -23.74 111.65 20.81
CA VAL A 263 -24.15 110.55 19.91
C VAL A 263 -23.50 109.23 20.35
N CYS A 264 -24.21 108.10 20.20
CA CYS A 264 -23.68 106.76 20.54
C CYS A 264 -22.51 106.33 19.64
N LEU A 265 -21.61 105.51 20.19
CA LEU A 265 -20.57 104.82 19.44
C LEU A 265 -21.17 103.63 18.64
N PRO A 266 -20.59 103.25 17.49
CA PRO A 266 -21.12 102.16 16.66
C PRO A 266 -21.26 100.82 17.41
N SER A 267 -22.35 100.10 17.14
CA SER A 267 -22.83 98.88 17.84
C SER A 267 -23.49 99.11 19.21
N PHE A 268 -23.34 100.29 19.81
CA PHE A 268 -24.02 100.63 21.06
C PHE A 268 -25.30 101.42 20.81
N ALA A 269 -26.38 101.03 21.50
CA ALA A 269 -27.66 101.72 21.45
C ALA A 269 -28.15 102.11 22.85
N ASP A 270 -28.69 103.32 22.95
CA ASP A 270 -29.61 103.74 23.99
C ASP A 270 -30.96 103.05 23.70
N CYS A 271 -31.26 101.97 24.43
CA CYS A 271 -32.49 101.20 24.27
C CYS A 271 -33.55 101.48 25.35
N ASP A 272 -33.25 102.27 26.39
CA ASP A 272 -34.25 102.68 27.40
C ASP A 272 -34.70 104.15 27.26
N GLY A 273 -33.95 104.96 26.50
CA GLY A 273 -34.22 106.37 26.19
C GLY A 273 -33.70 107.35 27.24
N GLU A 274 -33.01 106.87 28.28
CA GLU A 274 -32.51 107.70 29.37
C GLU A 274 -31.08 108.18 29.08
N ALA A 275 -30.98 109.26 28.30
CA ALA A 275 -29.74 109.94 27.90
C ALA A 275 -28.79 110.39 29.05
N SER A 276 -29.10 110.06 30.31
CA SER A 276 -28.24 110.25 31.48
C SER A 276 -27.23 109.12 31.70
N ASN A 277 -27.48 107.91 31.17
CA ASN A 277 -26.66 106.72 31.39
C ASN A 277 -25.75 106.36 30.20
N GLY A 278 -26.14 106.72 28.97
CA GLY A 278 -25.28 106.63 27.78
C GLY A 278 -25.92 105.78 26.68
N CYS A 279 -25.21 104.73 26.26
CA CYS A 279 -25.66 103.77 25.27
C CYS A 279 -25.23 102.36 25.72
N GLU A 280 -26.13 101.64 26.38
CA GLU A 280 -25.82 100.51 27.27
C GLU A 280 -25.68 99.17 26.53
N ILE A 281 -26.45 98.99 25.46
CA ILE A 281 -26.65 97.69 24.82
C ILE A 281 -25.74 97.53 23.60
N ASP A 282 -24.89 96.51 23.60
CA ASP A 282 -24.17 96.05 22.40
C ASP A 282 -25.09 95.14 21.58
N THR A 283 -25.68 95.69 20.51
CA THR A 283 -26.63 94.94 19.66
C THR A 283 -25.97 93.82 18.86
N ARG A 284 -24.64 93.66 18.92
CA ARG A 284 -23.94 92.53 18.29
C ARG A 284 -23.95 91.24 19.09
N THR A 285 -24.17 91.33 20.41
CA THR A 285 -23.98 90.19 21.32
C THR A 285 -25.14 89.96 22.30
N ASP A 286 -26.01 90.95 22.53
CA ASP A 286 -27.20 90.76 23.36
C ASP A 286 -28.32 90.03 22.60
N ALA A 287 -28.70 88.84 23.07
CA ALA A 287 -29.70 88.00 22.41
C ALA A 287 -31.17 88.46 22.58
N ALA A 288 -31.43 89.51 23.37
CA ALA A 288 -32.73 90.17 23.47
C ALA A 288 -32.81 91.48 22.64
N HIS A 289 -31.68 91.92 22.07
CA HIS A 289 -31.55 93.17 21.31
C HIS A 289 -30.60 92.98 20.10
N CYS A 290 -30.76 91.85 19.39
CA CYS A 290 -29.81 91.39 18.38
C CYS A 290 -29.99 92.14 17.06
N GLY A 291 -29.00 92.93 16.66
CA GLY A 291 -29.07 93.84 15.52
C GLY A 291 -29.73 95.18 15.87
N ALA A 292 -30.84 95.16 16.62
CA ALA A 292 -31.56 96.36 17.07
C ALA A 292 -32.18 96.20 18.47
N CYS A 293 -32.53 97.31 19.12
CA CYS A 293 -33.31 97.30 20.37
C CYS A 293 -34.63 96.53 20.21
N ASP A 294 -35.02 95.77 21.25
CA ASP A 294 -36.20 94.89 21.30
C ASP A 294 -36.22 93.71 20.28
N ASP A 295 -35.17 93.51 19.48
CA ASP A 295 -35.09 92.43 18.48
C ASP A 295 -34.55 91.12 19.11
N ALA A 296 -35.43 90.40 19.81
CA ALA A 296 -35.07 89.22 20.61
C ALA A 296 -35.08 87.91 19.81
N CYS A 297 -33.95 87.19 19.82
CA CYS A 297 -33.81 85.92 19.09
C CYS A 297 -34.65 84.78 19.69
N THR A 298 -35.40 84.07 18.86
CA THR A 298 -36.15 82.86 19.23
C THR A 298 -35.80 81.68 18.33
N VAL A 299 -35.47 80.53 18.93
CA VAL A 299 -35.19 79.27 18.22
C VAL A 299 -36.21 78.21 18.67
N ALA A 300 -36.70 77.39 17.74
CA ALA A 300 -37.53 76.23 18.06
C ALA A 300 -36.65 75.01 18.41
N ASN A 301 -37.04 74.28 19.46
CA ASN A 301 -36.34 73.09 19.97
C ASN A 301 -34.82 73.31 20.17
N GLY A 302 -34.42 74.50 20.64
CA GLY A 302 -33.01 74.87 20.80
C GLY A 302 -32.82 76.22 21.48
N THR A 303 -31.57 76.54 21.82
CA THR A 303 -31.21 77.80 22.48
C THR A 303 -30.84 78.88 21.46
N PRO A 304 -31.40 80.11 21.56
CA PRO A 304 -31.03 81.22 20.69
C PRO A 304 -29.66 81.81 21.08
N ALA A 305 -28.92 82.28 20.08
CA ALA A 305 -27.67 83.03 20.25
C ALA A 305 -27.63 84.24 19.29
N CYS A 306 -26.98 85.33 19.71
CA CYS A 306 -26.70 86.49 18.86
C CYS A 306 -25.22 86.54 18.52
N VAL A 307 -24.89 86.67 17.24
CA VAL A 307 -23.51 86.81 16.74
C VAL A 307 -23.45 87.90 15.69
N ASP A 308 -22.67 88.94 15.96
CA ASP A 308 -22.51 90.12 15.09
C ASP A 308 -23.82 90.79 14.65
N GLY A 309 -24.85 90.69 15.50
CA GLY A 309 -26.18 91.29 15.27
C GLY A 309 -27.11 90.43 14.41
N ALA A 310 -26.80 89.14 14.23
CA ALA A 310 -27.68 88.16 13.61
C ALA A 310 -28.05 87.03 14.60
N CYS A 311 -29.31 86.61 14.57
CA CYS A 311 -29.78 85.45 15.34
C CYS A 311 -29.27 84.14 14.75
N THR A 312 -28.87 83.23 15.63
CA THR A 312 -28.28 81.93 15.30
C THR A 312 -28.73 80.86 16.30
N ILE A 313 -28.66 79.59 15.91
CA ILE A 313 -28.89 78.44 16.79
C ILE A 313 -27.61 78.23 17.62
N GLY A 314 -27.73 78.32 18.95
CA GLY A 314 -26.62 78.09 19.88
C GLY A 314 -26.41 76.60 20.19
N ALA A 315 -27.50 75.85 20.36
CA ALA A 315 -27.53 74.38 20.45
C ALA A 315 -28.98 73.87 20.30
N CYS A 316 -29.16 72.65 19.82
CA CYS A 316 -30.46 71.97 19.83
C CYS A 316 -30.80 71.36 21.21
N ASP A 317 -32.09 71.21 21.48
CA ASP A 317 -32.59 70.42 22.60
C ASP A 317 -32.29 68.92 22.39
N PRO A 318 -32.12 68.11 23.46
CA PRO A 318 -31.80 66.70 23.31
C PRO A 318 -32.87 65.93 22.52
N LEU A 319 -32.41 65.15 21.52
CA LEU A 319 -33.21 64.44 20.52
C LEU A 319 -33.88 65.31 19.45
N PHE A 320 -33.44 66.57 19.31
CA PHE A 320 -33.66 67.39 18.12
C PHE A 320 -32.32 67.73 17.45
N ASP A 321 -32.33 67.90 16.13
CA ASP A 321 -31.17 68.26 15.32
C ASP A 321 -31.58 69.28 14.24
N ASP A 322 -30.61 70.04 13.72
CA ASP A 322 -30.79 71.03 12.64
C ASP A 322 -30.35 70.39 11.31
N CYS A 323 -31.31 69.82 10.59
CA CYS A 323 -31.03 68.99 9.41
C CYS A 323 -31.00 69.78 8.10
N ASN A 324 -31.51 71.01 8.09
CA ASN A 324 -31.56 71.89 6.92
C ASN A 324 -30.51 73.03 6.97
N ALA A 325 -29.88 73.25 8.13
CA ALA A 325 -28.91 74.31 8.44
C ALA A 325 -29.47 75.76 8.33
N MET A 326 -30.75 75.97 8.65
CA MET A 326 -31.44 77.26 8.59
C MET A 326 -31.84 77.75 9.99
N PRO A 327 -31.25 78.87 10.48
CA PRO A 327 -31.60 79.43 11.79
C PRO A 327 -33.05 79.92 11.96
N GLU A 328 -33.87 79.88 10.91
CA GLU A 328 -35.22 80.47 10.88
C GLU A 328 -36.33 79.51 11.34
N ASP A 329 -36.21 78.19 11.14
CA ASP A 329 -37.15 77.18 11.66
C ASP A 329 -36.61 76.35 12.83
N GLY A 330 -35.31 76.46 13.16
CA GLY A 330 -34.72 75.91 14.38
C GLY A 330 -34.25 74.46 14.21
N CYS A 331 -34.25 73.68 15.29
CA CYS A 331 -33.90 72.26 15.21
C CYS A 331 -35.17 71.46 14.87
N GLU A 332 -35.35 71.15 13.59
CA GLU A 332 -36.67 70.85 13.01
C GLU A 332 -37.03 69.36 13.03
N VAL A 333 -36.06 68.47 13.24
CA VAL A 333 -36.25 67.00 13.21
C VAL A 333 -36.16 66.36 14.59
N ASP A 334 -37.20 65.61 14.98
CA ASP A 334 -37.18 64.69 16.12
C ASP A 334 -36.37 63.42 15.76
N ILE A 335 -35.06 63.50 15.96
CA ILE A 335 -34.13 62.37 15.79
C ILE A 335 -34.31 61.28 16.88
N GLY A 336 -35.19 61.52 17.86
CA GLY A 336 -35.54 60.58 18.92
C GLY A 336 -36.58 59.52 18.53
N THR A 337 -37.48 59.84 17.60
CA THR A 337 -38.57 58.94 17.16
C THR A 337 -38.70 58.76 15.65
N THR A 338 -38.04 59.59 14.83
CA THR A 338 -38.15 59.54 13.37
C THR A 338 -37.30 58.40 12.77
N VAL A 339 -37.94 57.44 12.09
CA VAL A 339 -37.29 56.22 11.57
C VAL A 339 -36.31 56.50 10.43
N SER A 340 -36.44 57.63 9.73
CA SER A 340 -35.51 58.08 8.68
C SER A 340 -34.29 58.86 9.18
N ASP A 341 -34.28 59.24 10.46
CA ASP A 341 -33.37 60.24 11.03
C ASP A 341 -32.99 59.84 12.47
N CYS A 342 -32.78 58.55 12.72
CA CYS A 342 -32.78 58.00 14.08
C CYS A 342 -31.41 58.14 14.74
N GLY A 343 -31.27 59.17 15.59
CA GLY A 343 -30.03 59.52 16.30
C GLY A 343 -29.19 60.57 15.60
N ALA A 344 -29.42 60.83 14.31
CA ALA A 344 -28.88 61.95 13.53
C ALA A 344 -29.67 62.14 12.22
N CYS A 345 -29.58 63.33 11.62
CA CYS A 345 -30.18 63.65 10.32
C CYS A 345 -29.85 62.60 9.23
N GLY A 346 -30.88 61.99 8.64
CA GLY A 346 -30.74 61.01 7.55
C GLY A 346 -30.27 59.61 7.95
N ASP A 347 -30.04 59.30 9.23
CA ASP A 347 -29.72 57.94 9.69
C ASP A 347 -30.98 57.05 9.70
N VAL A 348 -31.31 56.52 8.51
CA VAL A 348 -32.47 55.63 8.30
C VAL A 348 -32.24 54.27 8.95
N CYS A 349 -33.09 53.90 9.91
CA CYS A 349 -33.10 52.54 10.43
C CYS A 349 -33.54 51.54 9.35
N THR A 350 -32.67 50.58 9.03
CA THR A 350 -32.97 49.45 8.15
C THR A 350 -32.73 48.14 8.90
N THR A 351 -33.65 47.19 8.75
CA THR A 351 -33.63 45.88 9.43
C THR A 351 -34.01 44.80 8.43
N GLU A 352 -33.19 43.76 8.30
CA GLU A 352 -33.51 42.64 7.40
C GLU A 352 -34.59 41.73 8.04
N HIS A 353 -35.54 41.27 7.23
CA HIS A 353 -36.68 40.44 7.65
C HIS A 353 -37.49 40.96 8.86
N ALA A 354 -37.54 42.28 9.05
CA ALA A 354 -38.28 42.90 10.15
C ALA A 354 -38.73 44.35 9.85
N THR A 355 -39.70 44.83 10.61
CA THR A 355 -40.08 46.25 10.64
C THR A 355 -39.11 47.05 11.51
N ALA A 356 -38.51 48.11 10.94
CA ALA A 356 -37.61 49.00 11.67
C ALA A 356 -38.39 50.00 12.56
N ALA A 357 -37.86 50.29 13.75
CA ALA A 357 -38.40 51.29 14.66
C ALA A 357 -37.29 52.12 15.32
N CYS A 358 -37.54 53.42 15.54
CA CYS A 358 -36.65 54.32 16.28
C CYS A 358 -37.17 54.55 17.70
N VAL A 359 -36.33 54.36 18.72
CA VAL A 359 -36.70 54.56 20.13
C VAL A 359 -35.58 55.27 20.89
N GLY A 360 -35.71 56.59 21.08
CA GLY A 360 -34.77 57.41 21.84
C GLY A 360 -33.45 57.67 21.10
N GLY A 361 -33.50 57.79 19.77
CA GLY A 361 -32.31 57.98 18.93
C GLY A 361 -31.49 56.71 18.70
N ALA A 362 -32.11 55.54 18.83
CA ALA A 362 -31.51 54.24 18.53
C ALA A 362 -32.46 53.37 17.71
N CYS A 363 -31.94 52.70 16.69
CA CYS A 363 -32.67 51.73 15.90
C CYS A 363 -32.99 50.46 16.70
N SER A 364 -34.15 49.88 16.43
CA SER A 364 -34.71 48.72 17.11
C SER A 364 -35.53 47.86 16.15
N VAL A 365 -35.55 46.55 16.41
CA VAL A 365 -36.40 45.59 15.70
C VAL A 365 -37.83 45.71 16.24
N GLY A 366 -38.81 45.99 15.38
CA GLY A 366 -40.22 46.11 15.76
C GLY A 366 -40.93 44.76 15.76
N THR A 367 -41.11 44.16 14.58
CA THR A 367 -41.68 42.83 14.38
C THR A 367 -41.00 42.12 13.23
N CYS A 368 -40.60 40.86 13.42
CA CYS A 368 -40.12 40.00 12.34
C CYS A 368 -41.20 39.75 11.29
N ASP A 369 -40.74 39.46 10.06
CA ASP A 369 -41.54 38.80 9.04
C ASP A 369 -41.95 37.39 9.49
N ALA A 370 -42.99 36.84 8.88
CA ALA A 370 -43.41 35.47 9.16
C ALA A 370 -42.31 34.45 8.81
N THR A 371 -42.15 33.45 9.68
CA THR A 371 -41.05 32.45 9.75
C THR A 371 -39.69 32.95 10.21
N TYR A 372 -39.44 34.26 10.36
CA TYR A 372 -38.17 34.78 10.84
C TYR A 372 -38.19 35.08 12.35
N GLY A 373 -37.02 34.99 12.98
CA GLY A 373 -36.82 35.33 14.39
C GLY A 373 -35.52 36.10 14.63
N ASP A 374 -35.61 37.15 15.44
CA ASP A 374 -34.47 37.76 16.13
C ASP A 374 -34.00 36.79 17.24
N CYS A 375 -32.87 36.15 17.01
CA CYS A 375 -32.33 35.11 17.88
C CYS A 375 -31.04 35.51 18.61
N ASN A 376 -30.41 36.63 18.22
CA ASN A 376 -29.21 37.16 18.85
C ASN A 376 -29.45 38.47 19.63
N THR A 377 -30.62 39.10 19.49
CA THR A 377 -31.07 40.37 20.10
C THR A 377 -30.28 41.61 19.68
N LEU A 378 -29.72 41.62 18.47
CA LEU A 378 -28.98 42.74 17.88
C LEU A 378 -29.85 43.54 16.88
N PRO A 379 -30.13 44.82 17.14
CA PRO A 379 -30.94 45.66 16.23
C PRO A 379 -30.37 45.89 14.82
N THR A 380 -29.14 45.48 14.55
CA THR A 380 -28.37 45.80 13.34
C THR A 380 -28.60 44.85 12.17
N ASP A 381 -29.03 43.63 12.46
CA ASP A 381 -29.18 42.52 11.51
C ASP A 381 -30.64 42.02 11.43
N GLY A 382 -31.54 42.59 12.24
CA GLY A 382 -32.98 42.42 12.11
C GLY A 382 -33.49 41.14 12.75
N CYS A 383 -34.20 40.30 11.98
CA CYS A 383 -34.58 38.96 12.41
C CYS A 383 -33.79 37.94 11.59
N GLU A 384 -32.63 37.54 12.11
CA GLU A 384 -31.51 37.01 11.32
C GLU A 384 -31.65 35.52 10.96
N VAL A 385 -32.63 34.81 11.54
CA VAL A 385 -32.80 33.37 11.36
C VAL A 385 -34.19 33.00 10.80
N ASP A 386 -34.21 32.29 9.68
CA ASP A 386 -35.41 31.60 9.18
C ASP A 386 -35.68 30.34 10.03
N LEU A 387 -36.70 30.41 10.86
CA LEU A 387 -37.15 29.35 11.76
C LEU A 387 -37.82 28.19 11.02
N ASP A 388 -38.23 28.37 9.75
CA ASP A 388 -38.89 27.31 8.97
C ASP A 388 -37.90 26.29 8.37
N THR A 389 -36.63 26.68 8.22
CA THR A 389 -35.56 25.84 7.60
C THR A 389 -34.27 25.72 8.42
N THR A 390 -33.99 26.60 9.39
CA THR A 390 -32.74 26.54 10.17
C THR A 390 -32.78 25.46 11.25
N VAL A 391 -31.97 24.42 11.07
CA VAL A 391 -31.91 23.21 11.93
C VAL A 391 -31.61 23.52 13.41
N ASP A 392 -30.81 24.55 13.69
CA ASP A 392 -30.43 24.93 15.06
C ASP A 392 -31.47 25.84 15.78
N HIS A 393 -32.48 26.32 15.06
CA HIS A 393 -33.48 27.30 15.51
C HIS A 393 -34.91 26.92 15.06
N CYS A 394 -35.18 25.63 14.88
CA CYS A 394 -36.35 25.17 14.14
C CYS A 394 -37.67 25.50 14.86
N GLY A 395 -38.52 26.31 14.24
CA GLY A 395 -39.79 26.80 14.78
C GLY A 395 -39.67 27.87 15.89
N THR A 396 -38.56 27.90 16.63
CA THR A 396 -38.22 28.93 17.63
C THR A 396 -36.71 29.05 17.82
N CYS A 397 -36.19 30.25 18.06
CA CYS A 397 -34.78 30.52 18.33
C CYS A 397 -34.15 29.54 19.34
N GLY A 398 -33.02 28.92 18.97
CA GLY A 398 -32.27 27.97 19.80
C GLY A 398 -32.91 26.58 19.95
N ASN A 399 -34.02 26.27 19.26
CA ASN A 399 -34.56 24.91 19.21
C ASN A 399 -33.76 24.05 18.22
N VAL A 400 -32.61 23.55 18.68
CA VAL A 400 -31.73 22.65 17.92
C VAL A 400 -32.39 21.28 17.75
N CYS A 401 -32.63 20.88 16.50
CA CYS A 401 -33.13 19.56 16.17
C CYS A 401 -32.10 18.46 16.48
N SER A 402 -32.18 17.88 17.68
CA SER A 402 -31.32 16.78 18.13
C SER A 402 -32.05 15.44 17.98
N LEU A 403 -31.65 14.64 17.00
CA LEU A 403 -32.23 13.33 16.68
C LEU A 403 -31.24 12.20 16.95
N ALA A 404 -31.70 11.06 17.48
CA ALA A 404 -30.82 9.92 17.72
C ALA A 404 -30.49 9.18 16.42
N ASN A 405 -29.21 8.90 16.20
CA ASN A 405 -28.69 8.15 15.05
C ASN A 405 -29.16 8.66 13.67
N ALA A 406 -29.42 9.97 13.54
CA ALA A 406 -30.06 10.56 12.37
C ALA A 406 -29.52 11.96 12.08
N THR A 407 -29.43 12.30 10.79
CA THR A 407 -29.16 13.67 10.34
C THR A 407 -30.46 14.49 10.45
N PRO A 408 -30.48 15.58 11.24
CA PRO A 408 -31.68 16.40 11.41
C PRO A 408 -31.94 17.33 10.23
N SER A 409 -33.21 17.71 10.07
CA SER A 409 -33.71 18.72 9.15
C SER A 409 -34.76 19.57 9.86
N CYS A 410 -34.98 20.80 9.38
CA CYS A 410 -36.14 21.61 9.74
C CYS A 410 -36.99 21.82 8.49
N VAL A 411 -38.29 21.54 8.59
CA VAL A 411 -39.25 21.69 7.48
C VAL A 411 -40.56 22.26 8.02
N GLY A 412 -40.82 23.54 7.75
CA GLY A 412 -42.05 24.20 8.20
C GLY A 412 -42.09 24.39 9.73
N GLY A 413 -40.94 24.71 10.32
CA GLY A 413 -40.79 24.94 11.76
C GLY A 413 -40.83 23.67 12.61
N ALA A 414 -40.79 22.49 11.99
CA ALA A 414 -40.77 21.20 12.67
C ALA A 414 -39.51 20.39 12.34
N CYS A 415 -38.92 19.77 13.38
CA CYS A 415 -37.78 18.86 13.21
C CYS A 415 -38.21 17.58 12.48
N ALA A 416 -37.44 17.19 11.47
CA ALA A 416 -37.65 16.00 10.65
C ALA A 416 -36.34 15.23 10.45
N VAL A 417 -36.43 13.92 10.17
CA VAL A 417 -35.28 13.10 9.76
C VAL A 417 -34.94 13.40 8.31
N ALA A 418 -33.72 13.89 8.03
CA ALA A 418 -33.20 14.02 6.66
C ALA A 418 -32.72 12.66 6.11
N GLY A 419 -32.21 11.82 7.02
CA GLY A 419 -31.72 10.47 6.75
C GLY A 419 -31.06 9.87 8.00
N CYS A 420 -30.97 8.55 8.06
CA CYS A 420 -30.37 7.82 9.18
C CYS A 420 -28.84 7.71 9.05
N ASP A 421 -28.18 7.56 10.19
CA ASP A 421 -26.77 7.17 10.23
C ASP A 421 -26.56 5.74 9.67
N PRO A 422 -25.41 5.42 9.05
CA PRO A 422 -25.20 4.12 8.41
C PRO A 422 -25.37 2.91 9.36
N GLY A 423 -26.43 2.13 9.09
CA GLY A 423 -26.83 0.97 9.90
C GLY A 423 -27.91 1.24 10.95
N PHE A 424 -28.55 2.41 10.90
CA PHE A 424 -29.79 2.69 11.60
C PHE A 424 -30.94 2.91 10.62
N ALA A 425 -32.17 2.71 11.08
CA ALA A 425 -33.39 2.99 10.34
C ALA A 425 -34.46 3.61 11.25
N ASP A 426 -35.26 4.49 10.66
CA ASP A 426 -36.53 5.00 11.17
C ASP A 426 -37.63 4.04 10.70
N CYS A 427 -38.20 3.26 11.63
CA CYS A 427 -39.15 2.20 11.33
C CYS A 427 -40.58 2.49 11.79
N ASP A 428 -40.80 3.52 12.62
CA ASP A 428 -42.14 4.00 13.02
C ASP A 428 -42.55 5.33 12.38
N SER A 429 -41.65 5.99 11.65
CA SER A 429 -41.82 7.31 11.02
C SER A 429 -42.13 8.44 12.00
N ALA A 430 -41.60 8.35 13.23
CA ALA A 430 -41.77 9.37 14.26
C ALA A 430 -40.48 10.20 14.49
N PRO A 431 -40.43 11.47 14.05
CA PRO A 431 -39.27 12.34 14.24
C PRO A 431 -38.88 12.63 15.71
N GLY A 432 -39.67 12.19 16.69
CA GLY A 432 -39.36 12.36 18.11
C GLY A 432 -38.30 11.38 18.65
N ASN A 433 -38.01 10.29 17.93
CA ASN A 433 -37.04 9.26 18.33
C ASN A 433 -35.80 9.17 17.41
N GLY A 434 -35.81 9.85 16.26
CA GLY A 434 -34.73 9.74 15.27
C GLY A 434 -34.81 8.42 14.51
N CYS A 435 -33.67 7.79 14.25
CA CYS A 435 -33.62 6.44 13.68
C CYS A 435 -33.34 5.43 14.80
N GLU A 436 -34.41 4.81 15.29
CA GLU A 436 -34.47 4.11 16.57
C GLU A 436 -33.95 2.66 16.52
N ILE A 437 -33.85 2.07 15.33
CA ILE A 437 -33.46 0.66 15.14
C ILE A 437 -32.05 0.53 14.57
N ASP A 438 -31.16 -0.20 15.25
CA ASP A 438 -29.87 -0.65 14.71
C ASP A 438 -30.08 -1.88 13.83
N THR A 439 -30.19 -1.67 12.51
CA THR A 439 -30.46 -2.74 11.54
C THR A 439 -29.27 -3.68 11.33
N ARG A 440 -28.12 -3.43 11.97
CA ARG A 440 -26.93 -4.29 11.87
C ARG A 440 -26.92 -5.44 12.88
N THR A 441 -27.75 -5.33 13.92
CA THR A 441 -27.72 -6.20 15.11
C THR A 441 -29.11 -6.57 15.65
N THR A 442 -30.16 -5.80 15.33
CA THR A 442 -31.55 -6.11 15.71
C THR A 442 -32.08 -7.26 14.85
N LEU A 443 -32.54 -8.35 15.46
CA LEU A 443 -32.87 -9.58 14.73
C LEU A 443 -34.18 -9.46 13.93
N GLU A 444 -35.13 -8.69 14.46
CA GLU A 444 -36.46 -8.44 13.89
C GLU A 444 -36.44 -7.37 12.78
N HIS A 445 -35.28 -6.76 12.52
CA HIS A 445 -35.07 -5.67 11.56
C HIS A 445 -33.68 -5.78 10.89
N CYS A 446 -33.28 -6.98 10.48
CA CYS A 446 -31.91 -7.21 10.02
C CYS A 446 -31.72 -6.75 8.57
N GLY A 447 -30.93 -5.70 8.38
CA GLY A 447 -30.74 -5.04 7.08
C GLY A 447 -31.80 -3.99 6.75
N GLY A 448 -33.03 -4.13 7.26
CA GLY A 448 -34.13 -3.18 7.04
C GLY A 448 -35.32 -3.36 7.99
N CYS A 449 -36.29 -2.44 7.92
CA CYS A 449 -37.39 -2.36 8.87
C CYS A 449 -38.40 -3.52 8.74
N GLY A 450 -38.42 -4.42 9.73
CA GLY A 450 -39.28 -5.60 9.72
C GLY A 450 -38.72 -6.76 8.88
N ASP A 451 -37.48 -6.66 8.40
CA ASP A 451 -36.76 -7.76 7.75
C ASP A 451 -36.30 -8.76 8.82
N VAL A 452 -37.22 -9.63 9.24
CA VAL A 452 -36.95 -10.73 10.18
C VAL A 452 -36.20 -11.85 9.45
N CYS A 453 -35.09 -12.32 10.02
CA CYS A 453 -34.41 -13.50 9.52
C CYS A 453 -35.23 -14.78 9.76
N GLU A 454 -35.36 -15.63 8.76
CA GLU A 454 -35.78 -17.03 8.91
C GLU A 454 -34.61 -17.93 8.46
N ILE A 455 -34.10 -18.80 9.34
CA ILE A 455 -33.02 -19.76 9.02
C ILE A 455 -33.57 -21.19 9.02
N ALA A 456 -33.38 -21.92 7.92
CA ALA A 456 -33.82 -23.31 7.84
C ALA A 456 -32.92 -24.23 8.70
N ASN A 457 -33.53 -24.99 9.61
CA ASN A 457 -32.87 -25.93 10.53
C ASN A 457 -31.75 -25.29 11.40
N GLY A 458 -31.92 -24.03 11.82
CA GLY A 458 -30.97 -23.33 12.68
C GLY A 458 -31.57 -22.09 13.33
N SER A 459 -30.93 -21.61 14.40
CA SER A 459 -31.28 -20.34 15.04
C SER A 459 -30.60 -19.16 14.37
N GLU A 460 -31.26 -18.01 14.43
CA GLU A 460 -31.00 -16.84 13.62
C GLU A 460 -30.10 -15.80 14.32
N ALA A 461 -29.24 -15.13 13.56
CA ALA A 461 -28.48 -13.97 14.02
C ALA A 461 -28.51 -12.85 12.98
N CYS A 462 -28.47 -11.60 13.44
CA CYS A 462 -28.16 -10.45 12.59
C CYS A 462 -26.70 -10.04 12.79
N VAL A 463 -25.92 -9.99 11.71
CA VAL A 463 -24.50 -9.65 11.76
C VAL A 463 -24.16 -8.66 10.65
N ASN A 464 -23.85 -7.41 11.02
CA ASN A 464 -23.56 -6.31 10.11
C ASN A 464 -24.69 -5.98 9.11
N GLY A 465 -25.93 -6.36 9.42
CA GLY A 465 -27.10 -6.09 8.57
C GLY A 465 -27.35 -7.15 7.50
N ALA A 466 -26.74 -8.32 7.64
CA ALA A 466 -27.13 -9.54 6.93
C ALA A 466 -27.57 -10.61 7.94
N CYS A 467 -28.57 -11.40 7.55
CA CYS A 467 -28.93 -12.61 8.29
C CYS A 467 -27.77 -13.62 8.25
N ALA A 468 -27.52 -14.26 9.38
CA ALA A 468 -26.47 -15.24 9.57
C ALA A 468 -26.99 -16.42 10.40
N VAL A 469 -26.41 -17.60 10.19
CA VAL A 469 -26.65 -18.77 11.04
C VAL A 469 -25.97 -18.54 12.39
N ALA A 470 -26.74 -18.45 13.48
CA ALA A 470 -26.19 -18.33 14.83
C ALA A 470 -25.69 -19.69 15.35
N ALA A 471 -26.46 -20.73 15.08
CA ALA A 471 -26.17 -22.14 15.35
C ALA A 471 -27.16 -23.02 14.57
N CYS A 472 -26.72 -24.21 14.15
CA CYS A 472 -27.61 -25.19 13.51
C CYS A 472 -28.37 -26.04 14.54
N ASP A 473 -29.54 -26.53 14.14
CA ASP A 473 -30.29 -27.52 14.90
C ASP A 473 -29.48 -28.82 15.07
N PRO A 474 -29.65 -29.56 16.18
CA PRO A 474 -28.93 -30.80 16.43
C PRO A 474 -29.11 -31.85 15.32
N GLY A 475 -28.07 -32.00 14.49
CA GLY A 475 -28.04 -32.93 13.36
C GLY A 475 -28.02 -32.29 11.97
N PHE A 476 -28.00 -30.96 11.90
CA PHE A 476 -27.76 -30.18 10.68
C PHE A 476 -26.45 -29.39 10.77
N GLY A 477 -25.94 -28.96 9.62
CA GLY A 477 -24.79 -28.08 9.48
C GLY A 477 -24.95 -27.20 8.24
N ASP A 478 -24.53 -25.94 8.37
CA ASP A 478 -24.24 -25.02 7.27
C ASP A 478 -22.90 -25.45 6.66
N CYS A 479 -22.94 -26.04 5.47
CA CYS A 479 -21.76 -26.65 4.85
C CYS A 479 -21.28 -25.95 3.56
N ASP A 480 -22.01 -24.97 3.03
CA ASP A 480 -21.55 -24.10 1.93
C ASP A 480 -21.26 -22.65 2.37
N GLY A 481 -21.65 -22.26 3.60
CA GLY A 481 -21.47 -20.93 4.19
C GLY A 481 -22.58 -19.94 3.84
N ASN A 482 -23.72 -20.39 3.30
CA ASN A 482 -24.78 -19.52 2.78
C ASN A 482 -26.00 -19.44 3.72
N ALA A 483 -26.06 -18.36 4.51
CA ALA A 483 -27.19 -18.08 5.37
C ALA A 483 -28.57 -17.99 4.66
N GLU A 484 -28.63 -17.82 3.33
CA GLU A 484 -29.90 -17.86 2.56
C GLU A 484 -30.54 -19.26 2.48
N ASN A 485 -29.75 -20.34 2.61
CA ASN A 485 -30.26 -21.72 2.60
C ASN A 485 -30.23 -22.37 4.01
N GLY A 486 -29.53 -21.76 4.96
CA GLY A 486 -29.53 -22.10 6.38
C GLY A 486 -28.57 -23.25 6.71
N CYS A 487 -29.01 -24.19 7.54
CA CYS A 487 -28.27 -25.42 7.80
C CYS A 487 -28.81 -26.51 6.89
N GLU A 488 -28.30 -26.52 5.67
CA GLU A 488 -28.86 -27.24 4.52
C GLU A 488 -28.51 -28.73 4.52
N THR A 489 -27.38 -29.09 5.15
CA THR A 489 -26.88 -30.46 5.18
C THR A 489 -27.25 -31.18 6.48
N ASN A 490 -28.00 -32.28 6.37
CA ASN A 490 -28.22 -33.19 7.50
C ASN A 490 -26.96 -34.05 7.74
N VAL A 491 -26.15 -33.66 8.74
CA VAL A 491 -24.89 -34.34 9.08
C VAL A 491 -25.10 -35.70 9.76
N LEU A 492 -26.33 -36.10 10.10
CA LEU A 492 -26.61 -37.44 10.64
C LEU A 492 -26.76 -38.52 9.55
N THR A 493 -27.04 -38.12 8.31
CA THR A 493 -27.27 -39.03 7.17
C THR A 493 -26.48 -38.70 5.91
N SER A 494 -25.83 -37.54 5.81
CA SER A 494 -25.03 -37.17 4.64
C SER A 494 -23.70 -37.92 4.59
N VAL A 495 -23.46 -38.71 3.54
CA VAL A 495 -22.18 -39.42 3.32
C VAL A 495 -21.02 -38.49 2.98
N THR A 496 -21.27 -37.25 2.53
CA THR A 496 -20.23 -36.27 2.22
C THR A 496 -19.94 -35.29 3.36
N SER A 497 -20.67 -35.38 4.47
CA SER A 497 -20.57 -34.47 5.63
C SER A 497 -21.07 -35.16 6.89
N CYS A 498 -20.54 -36.36 7.17
CA CYS A 498 -21.03 -37.20 8.24
C CYS A 498 -20.48 -36.74 9.60
N GLY A 499 -21.35 -36.38 10.52
CA GLY A 499 -21.01 -35.82 11.84
C GLY A 499 -20.55 -34.36 11.80
N SER A 500 -19.97 -33.89 10.70
CA SER A 500 -19.61 -32.48 10.46
C SER A 500 -19.46 -32.18 8.96
N CYS A 501 -19.64 -30.92 8.58
CA CYS A 501 -19.43 -30.44 7.22
C CYS A 501 -18.08 -30.85 6.62
N GLY A 502 -18.10 -31.31 5.37
CA GLY A 502 -16.91 -31.76 4.63
C GLY A 502 -16.27 -33.06 5.12
N ASN A 503 -16.76 -33.66 6.22
CA ASN A 503 -16.29 -34.97 6.69
C ASN A 503 -16.94 -36.08 5.86
N ALA A 504 -16.51 -36.22 4.62
CA ALA A 504 -16.93 -37.29 3.74
C ALA A 504 -16.43 -38.64 4.27
N CYS A 505 -17.27 -39.66 4.21
CA CYS A 505 -16.88 -41.02 4.49
C CYS A 505 -16.04 -41.55 3.32
N ASP A 506 -14.76 -41.83 3.58
CA ASP A 506 -13.80 -42.47 2.67
C ASP A 506 -13.36 -43.77 3.36
N LEU A 507 -14.03 -44.89 3.01
CA LEU A 507 -13.82 -46.20 3.65
C LEU A 507 -13.29 -47.19 2.60
N PRO A 508 -11.99 -47.54 2.63
CA PRO A 508 -11.37 -48.35 1.59
C PRO A 508 -12.12 -49.66 1.26
N ASN A 509 -12.42 -49.85 -0.03
CA ASN A 509 -13.13 -51.01 -0.58
C ASN A 509 -14.52 -51.27 0.05
N ALA A 510 -15.21 -50.23 0.53
CA ALA A 510 -16.55 -50.31 1.09
C ALA A 510 -17.51 -49.34 0.38
N VAL A 511 -18.81 -49.65 0.42
CA VAL A 511 -19.91 -48.71 0.16
C VAL A 511 -20.25 -48.03 1.48
N GLU A 512 -20.06 -46.73 1.56
CA GLU A 512 -20.15 -45.95 2.78
C GLU A 512 -21.60 -45.56 3.11
N VAL A 513 -21.93 -45.55 4.40
CA VAL A 513 -23.17 -44.97 4.91
C VAL A 513 -22.88 -44.07 6.11
N CYS A 514 -23.59 -42.95 6.20
CA CYS A 514 -23.61 -42.13 7.40
C CYS A 514 -24.82 -42.51 8.27
N VAL A 515 -24.58 -42.87 9.53
CA VAL A 515 -25.62 -43.29 10.46
C VAL A 515 -25.41 -42.60 11.81
N ASN A 516 -26.36 -41.74 12.20
CA ASN A 516 -26.28 -40.91 13.41
C ASN A 516 -25.00 -40.05 13.49
N GLY A 517 -24.47 -39.62 12.34
CA GLY A 517 -23.24 -38.82 12.27
C GLY A 517 -21.94 -39.61 12.42
N GLY A 518 -21.99 -40.94 12.43
CA GLY A 518 -20.82 -41.80 12.27
C GLY A 518 -20.77 -42.43 10.88
N CYS A 519 -19.60 -42.41 10.25
CA CYS A 519 -19.33 -43.21 9.06
C CYS A 519 -19.32 -44.69 9.42
N ALA A 520 -20.00 -45.51 8.62
CA ALA A 520 -20.05 -46.95 8.78
C ALA A 520 -20.05 -47.67 7.41
N ILE A 521 -19.65 -48.94 7.44
CA ILE A 521 -19.68 -49.83 6.28
C ILE A 521 -21.14 -50.22 6.01
N GLY A 522 -21.68 -49.84 4.85
CA GLY A 522 -23.00 -50.28 4.39
C GLY A 522 -22.95 -51.66 3.72
N ALA A 523 -21.92 -51.88 2.92
CA ALA A 523 -21.52 -53.17 2.35
C ALA A 523 -20.05 -53.12 1.91
N CYS A 524 -19.36 -54.26 1.81
CA CYS A 524 -18.03 -54.31 1.19
C CYS A 524 -18.13 -54.37 -0.34
N GLU A 525 -17.10 -53.90 -1.04
CA GLU A 525 -16.93 -54.14 -2.47
C GLU A 525 -16.73 -55.65 -2.77
N PRO A 526 -17.11 -56.14 -3.96
CA PRO A 526 -17.04 -57.57 -4.30
C PRO A 526 -15.64 -58.18 -4.13
N GLY A 527 -15.50 -59.03 -3.11
CA GLY A 527 -14.26 -59.73 -2.79
C GLY A 527 -13.43 -59.11 -1.66
N PHE A 528 -13.87 -57.99 -1.09
CA PHE A 528 -13.35 -57.47 0.18
C PHE A 528 -14.27 -57.83 1.34
N MET A 529 -13.73 -57.85 2.55
CA MET A 529 -14.46 -58.13 3.79
C MET A 529 -13.83 -57.36 4.95
N ASP A 530 -14.66 -56.89 5.88
CA ASP A 530 -14.25 -56.42 7.21
C ASP A 530 -13.94 -57.65 8.07
N CYS A 531 -12.69 -57.80 8.50
CA CYS A 531 -12.24 -58.96 9.27
C CYS A 531 -11.73 -58.66 10.69
N ASP A 532 -11.61 -57.39 11.09
CA ASP A 532 -11.31 -57.01 12.49
C ASP A 532 -12.52 -56.42 13.24
N GLY A 533 -13.60 -56.09 12.52
CA GLY A 533 -14.85 -55.53 13.05
C GLY A 533 -14.79 -54.03 13.29
N LEU A 534 -13.84 -53.31 12.67
CA LEU A 534 -13.64 -51.88 12.86
C LEU A 534 -14.06 -51.09 11.61
N PRO A 535 -15.23 -50.40 11.62
CA PRO A 535 -15.71 -49.62 10.48
C PRO A 535 -14.79 -48.48 10.01
N THR A 536 -13.74 -48.17 10.77
CA THR A 536 -12.79 -47.07 10.56
C THR A 536 -11.72 -47.33 9.51
N ASN A 537 -11.51 -48.59 9.09
CA ASN A 537 -10.50 -48.98 8.10
C ASN A 537 -11.11 -49.52 6.79
N GLY A 538 -12.44 -49.43 6.64
CA GLY A 538 -13.15 -49.97 5.48
C GLY A 538 -13.19 -51.50 5.50
N CYS A 539 -13.30 -52.10 4.32
CA CYS A 539 -13.18 -53.55 4.16
C CYS A 539 -11.73 -53.86 3.75
N GLU A 540 -10.87 -54.03 4.75
CA GLU A 540 -9.42 -54.04 4.62
C GLU A 540 -8.87 -55.34 4.00
N THR A 541 -9.59 -56.45 4.14
CA THR A 541 -9.13 -57.77 3.70
C THR A 541 -9.63 -58.10 2.29
N ASN A 542 -8.70 -58.26 1.35
CA ASN A 542 -9.01 -58.84 0.03
C ASN A 542 -9.10 -60.38 0.12
N THR A 543 -10.31 -60.90 0.18
CA THR A 543 -10.59 -62.34 0.27
C THR A 543 -10.36 -63.11 -1.05
N GLN A 544 -10.10 -62.42 -2.17
CA GLN A 544 -9.82 -63.08 -3.45
C GLN A 544 -8.34 -63.44 -3.65
N SER A 545 -7.43 -62.80 -2.93
CA SER A 545 -5.97 -62.96 -3.08
C SER A 545 -5.18 -63.10 -1.78
N SER A 546 -5.75 -62.78 -0.61
CA SER A 546 -5.09 -63.02 0.67
C SER A 546 -5.01 -64.52 0.98
N VAL A 547 -3.79 -65.03 1.22
CA VAL A 547 -3.56 -66.42 1.66
C VAL A 547 -4.04 -66.69 3.08
N ASP A 548 -4.16 -65.65 3.91
CA ASP A 548 -4.57 -65.77 5.32
C ASP A 548 -6.11 -65.63 5.50
N HIS A 549 -6.83 -65.17 4.47
CA HIS A 549 -8.28 -64.88 4.52
C HIS A 549 -8.99 -65.31 3.21
N CYS A 550 -8.60 -66.46 2.65
CA CYS A 550 -9.03 -66.84 1.31
C CYS A 550 -10.52 -67.26 1.27
N GLY A 551 -11.32 -66.52 0.50
CA GLY A 551 -12.77 -66.70 0.43
C GLY A 551 -13.54 -66.29 1.70
N GLY A 552 -12.86 -65.73 2.71
CA GLY A 552 -13.48 -65.26 3.96
C GLY A 552 -12.48 -65.04 5.09
N CYS A 553 -12.87 -64.23 6.08
CA CYS A 553 -12.00 -63.85 7.20
C CYS A 553 -11.42 -65.04 7.97
N GLY A 554 -10.09 -65.06 8.14
CA GLY A 554 -9.38 -66.11 8.88
C GLY A 554 -9.34 -67.49 8.19
N ASN A 555 -9.81 -67.60 6.94
CA ASN A 555 -9.63 -68.80 6.12
C ASN A 555 -8.18 -68.85 5.59
N VAL A 556 -7.24 -69.16 6.48
CA VAL A 556 -5.84 -69.37 6.12
C VAL A 556 -5.71 -70.60 5.24
N CYS A 557 -4.99 -70.48 4.13
CA CYS A 557 -4.61 -71.62 3.30
C CYS A 557 -3.49 -72.42 4.00
N ASP A 558 -3.85 -73.56 4.59
CA ASP A 558 -2.93 -74.58 5.11
C ASP A 558 -3.05 -75.82 4.21
N LEU A 559 -2.08 -76.03 3.31
CA LEU A 559 -2.12 -77.11 2.31
C LEU A 559 -0.91 -78.03 2.48
N ALA A 560 -1.16 -79.30 2.80
CA ALA A 560 -0.12 -80.21 3.29
C ALA A 560 1.04 -80.39 2.29
N ASN A 561 2.24 -79.94 2.67
CA ASN A 561 3.46 -79.97 1.87
C ASN A 561 3.40 -79.15 0.57
N ALA A 562 2.50 -78.16 0.46
CA ALA A 562 2.46 -77.20 -0.64
C ALA A 562 3.14 -75.86 -0.25
N GLY A 563 3.27 -74.98 -1.23
CA GLY A 563 3.27 -73.53 -1.04
C GLY A 563 1.97 -72.98 -1.64
N GLU A 564 1.31 -72.12 -0.90
CA GLU A 564 -0.09 -71.76 -1.07
C GLU A 564 -0.28 -70.47 -1.88
N VAL A 565 -1.43 -70.37 -2.57
CA VAL A 565 -1.89 -69.13 -3.18
C VAL A 565 -3.42 -69.06 -3.13
N CYS A 566 -3.98 -67.91 -2.80
CA CYS A 566 -5.40 -67.65 -2.95
C CYS A 566 -5.69 -67.13 -4.36
N VAL A 567 -6.62 -67.76 -5.07
CA VAL A 567 -7.04 -67.34 -6.40
C VAL A 567 -8.57 -67.33 -6.46
N ALA A 568 -9.15 -66.16 -6.74
CA ALA A 568 -10.60 -65.95 -6.81
C ALA A 568 -11.36 -66.47 -5.58
N GLY A 569 -10.75 -66.35 -4.39
CA GLY A 569 -11.35 -66.78 -3.13
C GLY A 569 -11.33 -68.30 -2.89
N SER A 570 -10.45 -69.03 -3.57
CA SER A 570 -10.16 -70.44 -3.30
C SER A 570 -8.66 -70.67 -3.08
N CYS A 571 -8.31 -71.40 -2.01
CA CYS A 571 -6.93 -71.84 -1.79
C CYS A 571 -6.52 -72.82 -2.90
N GLN A 572 -5.36 -72.58 -3.50
CA GLN A 572 -4.78 -73.39 -4.57
C GLN A 572 -3.29 -73.66 -4.27
N ILE A 573 -2.77 -74.72 -4.87
CA ILE A 573 -1.36 -75.09 -4.79
C ILE A 573 -0.59 -74.24 -5.80
N ALA A 574 0.31 -73.37 -5.33
CA ALA A 574 1.24 -72.65 -6.19
C ALA A 574 2.41 -73.55 -6.62
N VAL A 575 2.92 -74.36 -5.69
CA VAL A 575 4.03 -75.30 -5.90
C VAL A 575 3.98 -76.40 -4.84
N CYS A 576 4.47 -77.62 -5.14
CA CYS A 576 4.68 -78.65 -4.12
C CYS A 576 6.08 -78.53 -3.50
N THR A 577 6.21 -78.85 -2.22
CA THR A 577 7.51 -79.01 -1.54
C THR A 577 8.37 -80.05 -2.27
N PRO A 578 9.68 -79.83 -2.48
CA PRO A 578 10.54 -80.79 -3.17
C PRO A 578 10.46 -82.21 -2.59
N GLY A 579 10.13 -83.18 -3.44
CA GLY A 579 9.93 -84.57 -3.04
C GLY A 579 8.49 -84.95 -2.63
N PHE A 580 7.54 -84.05 -2.85
CA PHE A 580 6.09 -84.25 -2.71
C PHE A 580 5.35 -83.90 -4.00
N GLY A 581 4.11 -84.35 -4.13
CA GLY A 581 3.28 -84.11 -5.31
C GLY A 581 1.80 -84.30 -5.06
N ASN A 582 0.98 -83.43 -5.66
CA ASN A 582 -0.45 -83.66 -5.79
C ASN A 582 -0.67 -84.69 -6.92
N CYS A 583 -1.07 -85.91 -6.56
CA CYS A 583 -1.15 -87.03 -7.50
C CYS A 583 -2.56 -87.60 -7.70
N ASP A 584 -3.57 -87.09 -6.98
CA ASP A 584 -5.00 -87.38 -7.16
C ASP A 584 -5.78 -86.23 -7.82
N GLY A 585 -5.13 -85.08 -8.01
CA GLY A 585 -5.71 -83.87 -8.61
C GLY A 585 -6.49 -82.99 -7.64
N GLN A 586 -6.52 -83.29 -6.33
CA GLN A 586 -7.34 -82.55 -5.36
C GLN A 586 -6.52 -81.41 -4.72
N ALA A 587 -6.67 -80.19 -5.23
CA ALA A 587 -5.96 -79.02 -4.70
C ALA A 587 -6.30 -78.68 -3.23
N SER A 588 -7.38 -79.25 -2.69
CA SER A 588 -7.89 -79.03 -1.34
C SER A 588 -7.26 -79.88 -0.24
N THR A 589 -6.41 -80.86 -0.58
CA THR A 589 -5.62 -81.62 0.41
C THR A 589 -4.18 -81.11 0.49
N GLY A 590 -3.59 -80.75 -0.66
CA GLY A 590 -2.19 -80.33 -0.77
C GLY A 590 -1.40 -81.20 -1.72
N CYS A 591 -0.21 -81.64 -1.30
CA CYS A 591 0.72 -82.44 -2.10
C CYS A 591 1.07 -83.76 -1.39
N GLU A 592 0.06 -84.56 -1.02
CA GLU A 592 0.21 -85.64 0.00
C GLU A 592 1.28 -86.70 -0.35
N THR A 593 1.50 -86.91 -1.65
CA THR A 593 2.23 -88.08 -2.14
C THR A 593 3.72 -87.80 -2.15
N SER A 594 4.45 -88.40 -1.20
CA SER A 594 5.92 -88.35 -1.21
C SER A 594 6.48 -89.07 -2.43
N THR A 595 6.96 -88.30 -3.41
CA THR A 595 7.59 -88.84 -4.62
C THR A 595 8.98 -89.43 -4.34
N GLN A 596 9.53 -89.23 -3.14
CA GLN A 596 10.82 -89.81 -2.74
C GLN A 596 10.77 -91.28 -2.35
N THR A 597 9.61 -91.77 -1.89
CA THR A 597 9.44 -93.11 -1.29
C THR A 597 8.21 -93.87 -1.80
N SER A 598 7.22 -93.20 -2.40
CA SER A 598 6.01 -93.86 -2.91
C SER A 598 6.33 -94.74 -4.11
N LEU A 599 6.07 -96.05 -3.98
CA LEU A 599 6.34 -97.03 -5.03
C LEU A 599 5.56 -96.78 -6.33
N ALA A 600 4.38 -96.15 -6.24
CA ALA A 600 3.52 -95.84 -7.37
C ALA A 600 3.76 -94.45 -8.00
N HIS A 601 4.57 -93.59 -7.35
CA HIS A 601 4.76 -92.18 -7.72
C HIS A 601 6.25 -91.76 -7.59
N CYS A 602 7.17 -92.66 -7.91
CA CYS A 602 8.58 -92.48 -7.60
C CYS A 602 9.24 -91.45 -8.54
N GLY A 603 9.74 -90.35 -7.98
CA GLY A 603 10.30 -89.23 -8.75
C GLY A 603 9.25 -88.36 -9.46
N GLY A 604 7.96 -88.73 -9.41
CA GLY A 604 6.87 -88.01 -10.04
C GLY A 604 5.55 -88.78 -10.01
N CYS A 605 4.42 -88.07 -10.04
CA CYS A 605 3.10 -88.70 -9.96
C CYS A 605 2.87 -89.75 -11.04
N ASN A 606 2.31 -90.90 -10.64
CA ASN A 606 1.99 -92.05 -11.48
C ASN A 606 3.20 -92.78 -12.10
N ASN A 607 4.43 -92.40 -11.73
CA ASN A 607 5.64 -93.14 -12.11
C ASN A 607 5.84 -94.35 -11.18
N SER A 608 5.11 -95.43 -11.45
CA SER A 608 5.16 -96.65 -10.64
C SER A 608 6.39 -97.49 -10.95
N CYS A 609 7.22 -97.76 -9.93
CA CYS A 609 8.35 -98.66 -10.06
C CYS A 609 7.87 -100.10 -10.26
N SER A 610 8.31 -100.74 -11.34
CA SER A 610 8.17 -102.17 -11.57
C SER A 610 9.53 -102.75 -11.94
N VAL A 611 9.88 -103.88 -11.33
CA VAL A 611 11.16 -104.57 -11.54
C VAL A 611 10.87 -105.97 -12.08
N ALA A 612 11.42 -106.30 -13.24
CA ALA A 612 11.33 -107.64 -13.79
C ALA A 612 12.11 -108.62 -12.90
N ASN A 613 11.48 -109.76 -12.57
CA ASN A 613 12.05 -110.84 -11.76
C ASN A 613 12.64 -110.42 -10.39
N GLY A 614 12.14 -109.35 -9.76
CA GLY A 614 12.63 -108.88 -8.47
C GLY A 614 11.67 -107.97 -7.73
N ALA A 615 12.07 -107.51 -6.54
CA ALA A 615 11.30 -106.59 -5.71
C ALA A 615 11.65 -105.13 -6.05
N PRO A 616 10.68 -104.31 -6.51
CA PRO A 616 10.91 -102.89 -6.75
C PRO A 616 10.93 -102.09 -5.45
N GLY A 617 11.74 -101.03 -5.42
CA GLY A 617 11.76 -100.01 -4.38
C GLY A 617 11.79 -98.60 -4.96
N CYS A 618 11.48 -97.61 -4.13
CA CYS A 618 11.68 -96.20 -4.43
C CYS A 618 12.61 -95.60 -3.37
N THR A 619 13.68 -94.93 -3.79
CA THR A 619 14.63 -94.28 -2.88
C THR A 619 15.11 -92.98 -3.49
N ASN A 620 14.95 -91.87 -2.77
CA ASN A 620 15.27 -90.51 -3.24
C ASN A 620 14.62 -90.21 -4.61
N GLY A 621 13.42 -90.73 -4.88
CA GLY A 621 12.70 -90.53 -6.14
C GLY A 621 13.26 -91.32 -7.33
N THR A 622 14.19 -92.25 -7.11
CA THR A 622 14.70 -93.17 -8.14
C THR A 622 14.18 -94.58 -7.86
N CYS A 623 13.70 -95.28 -8.90
CA CYS A 623 13.34 -96.70 -8.79
C CYS A 623 14.60 -97.55 -8.60
N THR A 624 14.53 -98.53 -7.70
CA THR A 624 15.65 -99.39 -7.30
C THR A 624 15.23 -100.86 -7.26
N VAL A 625 16.21 -101.76 -7.42
CA VAL A 625 16.05 -103.20 -7.20
C VAL A 625 16.39 -103.49 -5.74
N LEU A 626 15.39 -103.86 -4.93
CA LEU A 626 15.61 -104.22 -3.52
C LEU A 626 16.11 -105.66 -3.35
N GLY A 627 15.93 -106.50 -4.37
CA GLY A 627 16.44 -107.87 -4.41
C GLY A 627 15.83 -108.65 -5.58
N CYS A 628 16.55 -109.67 -6.05
CA CYS A 628 16.11 -110.51 -7.16
C CYS A 628 15.41 -111.79 -6.70
N ASN A 629 14.50 -112.29 -7.53
CA ASN A 629 13.90 -113.61 -7.34
C ASN A 629 14.97 -114.70 -7.42
N PRO A 630 14.88 -115.80 -6.64
CA PRO A 630 15.89 -116.85 -6.64
C PRO A 630 16.21 -117.38 -8.03
N GLY A 631 17.50 -117.37 -8.38
CA GLY A 631 18.00 -117.78 -9.71
C GLY A 631 18.13 -116.66 -10.73
N PHE A 632 17.67 -115.44 -10.42
CA PHE A 632 17.92 -114.24 -11.23
C PHE A 632 18.90 -113.29 -10.53
N ALA A 633 19.58 -112.46 -11.32
CA ALA A 633 20.35 -111.33 -10.84
C ALA A 633 20.21 -110.14 -11.80
N ASP A 634 20.37 -108.95 -11.23
CA ASP A 634 20.68 -107.70 -11.92
C ASP A 634 22.20 -107.73 -12.20
N CYS A 635 22.59 -107.79 -13.48
CA CYS A 635 23.99 -107.87 -13.90
C CYS A 635 24.49 -106.64 -14.68
N ASP A 636 23.63 -105.68 -15.01
CA ASP A 636 23.99 -104.39 -15.64
C ASP A 636 23.91 -103.20 -14.66
N GLY A 637 23.26 -103.36 -13.51
CA GLY A 637 23.04 -102.34 -12.48
C GLY A 637 21.87 -101.40 -12.76
N ALA A 638 21.05 -101.69 -13.78
CA ALA A 638 20.00 -100.78 -14.24
C ALA A 638 18.60 -101.23 -13.77
N ALA A 639 18.06 -100.50 -12.80
CA ALA A 639 16.74 -100.79 -12.22
C ALA A 639 15.55 -100.77 -13.21
N GLY A 640 15.74 -100.26 -14.44
CA GLY A 640 14.75 -100.31 -15.52
C GLY A 640 14.73 -101.62 -16.32
N THR A 641 15.83 -102.39 -16.35
CA THR A 641 15.89 -103.77 -16.87
C THR A 641 15.60 -104.78 -15.77
N GLY A 642 15.97 -104.46 -14.52
CA GLY A 642 15.67 -105.25 -13.33
C GLY A 642 16.59 -106.46 -13.21
N CYS A 643 16.07 -107.58 -12.71
CA CYS A 643 16.85 -108.81 -12.55
C CYS A 643 16.84 -109.59 -13.87
N GLU A 644 17.71 -109.18 -14.79
CA GLU A 644 17.60 -109.46 -16.21
C GLU A 644 18.29 -110.77 -16.64
N ARG A 645 19.26 -111.29 -15.85
CA ARG A 645 19.93 -112.58 -16.15
C ARG A 645 19.42 -113.72 -15.28
N ASN A 646 19.02 -114.83 -15.92
CA ASN A 646 18.76 -116.08 -15.23
C ASN A 646 20.06 -116.87 -15.04
N LEU A 647 20.62 -116.80 -13.83
CA LEU A 647 21.87 -117.46 -13.44
C LEU A 647 21.81 -118.99 -13.51
N THR A 648 20.62 -119.59 -13.57
CA THR A 648 20.46 -121.06 -13.60
C THR A 648 20.61 -121.67 -15.00
N SER A 649 20.46 -120.84 -16.05
CA SER A 649 20.38 -121.30 -17.44
C SER A 649 21.16 -120.45 -18.47
N ASP A 650 21.50 -119.19 -18.18
CA ASP A 650 22.29 -118.36 -19.10
C ASP A 650 23.76 -118.85 -19.18
N PRO A 651 24.25 -119.34 -20.34
CA PRO A 651 25.63 -119.81 -20.49
C PRO A 651 26.68 -118.70 -20.32
N GLN A 652 26.30 -117.42 -20.32
CA GLN A 652 27.18 -116.27 -20.09
C GLN A 652 27.25 -115.82 -18.62
N HIS A 653 26.26 -116.18 -17.80
CA HIS A 653 26.09 -115.71 -16.41
C HIS A 653 25.83 -116.89 -15.46
N CYS A 654 26.49 -118.02 -15.69
CA CYS A 654 26.13 -119.28 -15.04
C CYS A 654 26.53 -119.31 -13.56
N GLY A 655 25.54 -119.28 -12.67
CA GLY A 655 25.70 -119.25 -11.22
C GLY A 655 26.12 -117.90 -10.62
N THR A 656 26.64 -116.97 -11.43
CA THR A 656 26.92 -115.56 -11.05
C THR A 656 27.14 -114.70 -12.30
N CYS A 657 26.98 -113.39 -12.18
CA CYS A 657 27.15 -112.45 -13.29
C CYS A 657 28.54 -112.57 -13.95
N GLY A 658 28.58 -112.48 -15.28
CA GLY A 658 29.81 -112.60 -16.09
C GLY A 658 30.45 -114.00 -16.15
N ARG A 659 29.92 -115.00 -15.45
CA ARG A 659 30.49 -116.36 -15.45
C ARG A 659 30.11 -117.16 -16.70
N SER A 660 30.82 -116.88 -17.79
CA SER A 660 30.62 -117.55 -19.08
C SER A 660 31.20 -118.97 -19.12
N CYS A 661 30.37 -119.97 -19.37
CA CYS A 661 30.80 -121.37 -19.46
C CYS A 661 31.82 -121.62 -20.58
N ALA A 662 31.80 -120.80 -21.63
CA ALA A 662 32.78 -120.84 -22.72
C ALA A 662 34.20 -120.38 -22.31
N THR A 663 34.36 -119.70 -21.17
CA THR A 663 35.69 -119.38 -20.58
C THR A 663 36.01 -120.24 -19.36
N GLN A 664 35.01 -120.87 -18.73
CA GLN A 664 35.20 -121.77 -17.60
C GLN A 664 35.65 -123.18 -18.04
N CYS A 665 35.12 -123.72 -19.13
CA CYS A 665 35.52 -125.04 -19.62
C CYS A 665 36.61 -124.90 -20.70
N VAL A 666 37.81 -125.38 -20.40
CA VAL A 666 39.02 -125.14 -21.20
C VAL A 666 39.62 -126.45 -21.73
N GLY A 667 40.21 -126.42 -22.93
CA GLY A 667 40.87 -127.58 -23.54
C GLY A 667 39.94 -128.45 -24.39
N ASN A 668 40.05 -128.33 -25.72
CA ASN A 668 39.34 -129.17 -26.70
C ASN A 668 37.80 -129.23 -26.55
N VAL A 669 37.18 -128.20 -25.98
CA VAL A 669 35.71 -128.06 -25.87
C VAL A 669 35.19 -127.25 -27.07
N VAL A 670 34.02 -127.63 -27.62
CA VAL A 670 33.35 -126.87 -28.70
C VAL A 670 31.92 -126.46 -28.37
N ALA A 671 31.28 -127.06 -27.36
CA ALA A 671 30.01 -126.59 -26.83
C ALA A 671 29.93 -126.78 -25.31
N THR A 672 29.30 -125.83 -24.64
CA THR A 672 29.00 -125.85 -23.19
C THR A 672 27.54 -125.47 -22.94
N SER A 673 27.04 -125.76 -21.76
CA SER A 673 25.72 -125.32 -21.27
C SER A 673 25.80 -124.89 -19.81
N CYS A 674 24.82 -124.10 -19.37
CA CYS A 674 24.54 -123.86 -17.96
C CYS A 674 23.35 -124.73 -17.53
N GLY A 675 23.50 -125.46 -16.41
CA GLY A 675 22.42 -126.24 -15.81
C GLY A 675 22.46 -126.10 -14.29
N GLY A 676 21.42 -125.52 -13.70
CA GLY A 676 21.35 -125.30 -12.25
C GLY A 676 22.50 -124.44 -11.71
N GLY A 677 22.94 -123.44 -12.50
CA GLY A 677 24.06 -122.56 -12.14
C GLY A 677 25.45 -123.18 -12.25
N ASN A 678 25.57 -124.38 -12.85
CA ASN A 678 26.84 -125.06 -13.08
C ASN A 678 27.11 -125.23 -14.58
N CYS A 679 28.36 -125.03 -14.99
CA CYS A 679 28.80 -125.19 -16.37
C CYS A 679 29.12 -126.65 -16.69
N ALA A 680 28.55 -127.16 -17.79
CA ALA A 680 28.80 -128.50 -18.31
C ALA A 680 29.33 -128.45 -19.74
N ILE A 681 30.17 -129.43 -20.10
CA ILE A 681 30.62 -129.66 -21.49
C ILE A 681 29.55 -130.47 -22.21
N THR A 682 29.09 -130.00 -23.37
CA THR A 682 28.08 -130.69 -24.18
C THR A 682 28.63 -131.24 -25.50
N ALA A 683 29.77 -130.73 -25.98
CA ALA A 683 30.51 -131.34 -27.09
C ALA A 683 32.02 -131.07 -27.02
N CYS A 684 32.79 -132.10 -27.40
CA CYS A 684 34.24 -132.07 -27.56
C CYS A 684 34.67 -131.79 -29.00
N ALA A 685 35.88 -131.27 -29.18
CA ALA A 685 36.52 -131.13 -30.48
C ALA A 685 36.76 -132.51 -31.11
N PRO A 686 36.68 -132.64 -32.46
CA PRO A 686 36.89 -133.90 -33.15
C PRO A 686 38.21 -134.58 -32.76
N GLY A 687 38.13 -135.87 -32.42
CA GLY A 687 39.28 -136.66 -31.95
C GLY A 687 39.54 -136.60 -30.43
N PHE A 688 38.78 -135.82 -29.67
CA PHE A 688 38.84 -135.75 -28.20
C PHE A 688 37.54 -136.18 -27.54
N GLN A 689 37.65 -136.66 -26.30
CA GLN A 689 36.56 -137.08 -25.42
C GLN A 689 36.87 -136.60 -24.01
N ASN A 690 35.87 -136.03 -23.32
CA ASN A 690 35.91 -135.86 -21.87
C ASN A 690 35.53 -137.22 -21.25
N VAL A 691 36.29 -137.72 -20.28
CA VAL A 691 36.08 -139.05 -19.68
C VAL A 691 35.84 -139.07 -18.17
N ASP A 692 35.87 -137.91 -17.50
CA ASP A 692 35.58 -137.76 -16.07
C ASP A 692 34.37 -136.86 -15.74
N GLY A 693 33.82 -136.16 -16.73
CA GLY A 693 32.70 -135.22 -16.63
C GLY A 693 33.09 -133.77 -16.27
N ALA A 694 34.38 -133.48 -16.03
CA ALA A 694 34.80 -132.22 -15.41
C ALA A 694 35.10 -131.09 -16.43
N CYS A 695 34.50 -129.92 -16.18
CA CYS A 695 34.69 -128.71 -16.98
C CYS A 695 36.12 -128.14 -16.88
N SER A 696 36.79 -128.31 -15.74
CA SER A 696 38.10 -127.71 -15.40
C SER A 696 39.30 -128.17 -16.24
N ASN A 697 39.20 -129.34 -16.86
CA ASN A 697 40.26 -130.02 -17.61
C ASN A 697 39.85 -130.34 -19.06
N GLY A 698 38.58 -130.09 -19.42
CA GLY A 698 38.12 -130.10 -20.80
C GLY A 698 37.87 -131.48 -21.36
N CYS A 699 38.09 -131.64 -22.67
CA CYS A 699 38.11 -132.94 -23.33
C CYS A 699 39.57 -133.40 -23.40
N GLU A 700 39.98 -134.11 -22.35
CA GLU A 700 41.37 -134.33 -21.97
C GLU A 700 41.99 -135.57 -22.63
N CYS A 701 41.17 -136.60 -22.93
CA CYS A 701 41.64 -137.79 -23.62
C CYS A 701 41.43 -137.72 -25.14
N PRO A 702 42.43 -138.07 -25.97
CA PRO A 702 42.19 -138.36 -27.39
C PRO A 702 41.41 -139.68 -27.56
N VAL A 703 40.74 -139.82 -28.69
CA VAL A 703 40.01 -141.03 -29.12
C VAL A 703 40.89 -141.89 -30.02
N SER A 704 40.94 -143.20 -29.78
CA SER A 704 41.63 -144.15 -30.66
C SER A 704 40.96 -144.25 -32.02
N THR A 705 41.76 -144.24 -33.08
CA THR A 705 41.33 -144.47 -34.47
C THR A 705 41.33 -145.95 -34.89
N ALA A 706 41.84 -146.85 -34.03
CA ALA A 706 41.73 -148.28 -34.26
C ALA A 706 40.30 -148.79 -34.01
N SER A 707 39.90 -149.84 -34.73
CA SER A 707 38.52 -150.33 -34.71
C SER A 707 38.14 -150.94 -33.36
N GLN A 708 37.00 -150.53 -32.82
CA GLN A 708 36.39 -151.17 -31.64
C GLN A 708 35.53 -152.39 -31.99
N ALA A 709 35.45 -152.78 -33.27
CA ALA A 709 34.55 -153.83 -33.75
C ALA A 709 35.30 -155.02 -34.38
N CYS A 710 35.14 -156.22 -33.80
CA CYS A 710 35.77 -157.44 -34.30
C CYS A 710 35.46 -157.78 -35.76
N GLY A 711 34.25 -157.47 -36.23
CA GLY A 711 33.82 -157.75 -37.61
C GLY A 711 34.47 -156.84 -38.67
N ALA A 712 35.12 -155.75 -38.26
CA ALA A 712 35.85 -154.83 -39.12
C ALA A 712 37.15 -154.40 -38.42
N PRO A 713 38.10 -155.31 -38.20
CA PRO A 713 39.31 -155.05 -37.42
C PRO A 713 40.30 -154.19 -38.20
N THR A 714 41.12 -153.40 -37.51
CA THR A 714 42.19 -152.60 -38.13
C THR A 714 43.23 -153.52 -38.74
N ALA A 715 43.30 -153.55 -40.07
CA ALA A 715 44.26 -154.36 -40.81
C ALA A 715 45.68 -153.79 -40.69
N LEU A 716 46.59 -154.58 -40.14
CA LEU A 716 48.01 -154.24 -40.05
C LEU A 716 48.82 -154.77 -41.25
N GLY A 717 48.30 -155.77 -41.96
CA GLY A 717 48.90 -156.35 -43.16
C GLY A 717 49.35 -157.81 -42.96
N VAL A 718 50.26 -158.26 -43.81
CA VAL A 718 50.86 -159.61 -43.75
C VAL A 718 52.36 -159.48 -43.52
N LEU A 719 52.87 -160.12 -42.47
CA LEU A 719 54.29 -160.22 -42.16
C LEU A 719 54.89 -161.46 -42.81
N ASN A 720 55.96 -161.26 -43.57
CA ASN A 720 56.88 -162.31 -43.97
C ASN A 720 57.94 -162.49 -42.88
N LEU A 721 58.78 -163.52 -43.02
CA LEU A 721 59.87 -163.84 -42.10
C LEU A 721 60.81 -162.63 -41.90
N ALA A 722 61.23 -162.40 -40.66
CA ALA A 722 62.05 -161.27 -40.20
C ALA A 722 61.44 -159.87 -40.41
N GLN A 723 60.11 -159.76 -40.53
CA GLN A 723 59.40 -158.48 -40.56
C GLN A 723 58.68 -158.19 -39.23
N SER A 724 58.38 -156.91 -38.97
CA SER A 724 57.55 -156.50 -37.84
C SER A 724 56.69 -155.26 -38.10
N PHE A 725 55.59 -155.15 -37.37
CA PHE A 725 54.71 -153.98 -37.31
C PHE A 725 54.62 -153.47 -35.87
N ASN A 726 54.57 -152.15 -35.72
CA ASN A 726 54.31 -151.47 -34.46
C ASN A 726 52.98 -150.71 -34.56
N THR A 727 52.12 -150.78 -33.55
CA THR A 727 50.91 -149.95 -33.46
C THR A 727 50.70 -149.45 -32.04
N SER A 728 50.25 -148.21 -31.91
CA SER A 728 50.00 -147.53 -30.64
C SER A 728 48.60 -146.93 -30.61
N ALA A 729 47.91 -147.12 -29.49
CA ALA A 729 46.58 -146.57 -29.25
C ALA A 729 46.32 -146.45 -27.75
N ASN A 730 45.25 -145.73 -27.37
CA ASN A 730 44.74 -145.69 -26.00
C ASN A 730 43.37 -146.38 -25.90
N ILE A 731 43.06 -146.87 -24.71
CA ILE A 731 41.72 -147.37 -24.34
C ILE A 731 41.43 -146.71 -23.00
N ALA A 732 40.89 -145.50 -23.01
CA ALA A 732 40.80 -144.65 -21.81
C ALA A 732 39.81 -145.20 -20.76
N ILE A 733 38.69 -145.75 -21.22
CA ILE A 733 37.57 -146.25 -20.42
C ILE A 733 37.72 -147.78 -20.28
N ALA A 734 37.40 -148.34 -19.11
CA ALA A 734 37.40 -149.79 -18.91
C ALA A 734 36.20 -150.44 -19.61
N GLY A 735 36.43 -151.56 -20.28
CA GLY A 735 35.39 -152.30 -21.02
C GLY A 735 35.30 -151.97 -22.52
N THR A 736 35.98 -150.93 -23.01
CA THR A 736 36.24 -150.79 -24.45
C THR A 736 37.44 -151.64 -24.88
N GLU A 737 37.45 -152.01 -26.17
CA GLU A 737 38.40 -152.95 -26.77
C GLU A 737 38.78 -152.47 -28.17
N LEU A 738 39.97 -152.83 -28.65
CA LEU A 738 40.48 -152.52 -29.99
C LEU A 738 40.86 -153.81 -30.70
N TRP A 739 40.43 -153.93 -31.96
CA TRP A 739 40.60 -155.11 -32.78
C TRP A 739 41.52 -154.84 -33.96
N TYR A 740 42.54 -155.68 -34.09
CA TYR A 740 43.49 -155.67 -35.20
C TYR A 740 43.44 -157.01 -35.95
N THR A 741 43.84 -157.03 -37.21
CA THR A 741 44.06 -158.27 -37.97
C THR A 741 45.44 -158.26 -38.62
N VAL A 742 46.13 -159.39 -38.54
CA VAL A 742 47.50 -159.57 -39.05
C VAL A 742 47.68 -160.97 -39.64
N GLY A 743 48.34 -161.06 -40.79
CA GLY A 743 48.73 -162.31 -41.43
C GLY A 743 50.20 -162.65 -41.19
N PHE A 744 50.52 -163.94 -41.13
CA PHE A 744 51.85 -164.49 -40.93
C PHE A 744 52.19 -165.50 -42.04
N ALA A 745 53.09 -165.13 -42.94
CA ALA A 745 53.52 -165.95 -44.08
C ALA A 745 54.83 -166.72 -43.78
N GLY A 746 55.09 -167.80 -44.53
CA GLY A 746 56.35 -168.54 -44.46
C GLY A 746 56.40 -169.73 -43.49
N ASN A 747 55.25 -170.30 -43.10
CA ASN A 747 55.13 -171.42 -42.15
C ASN A 747 55.81 -172.75 -42.57
N THR A 748 56.39 -172.80 -43.77
CA THR A 748 57.25 -173.88 -44.27
C THR A 748 58.75 -173.64 -44.02
N SER A 749 59.11 -172.57 -43.31
CA SER A 749 60.49 -172.23 -42.93
C SER A 749 60.75 -172.42 -41.43
N ALA A 750 61.94 -172.90 -41.07
CA ALA A 750 62.37 -173.05 -39.69
C ALA A 750 62.60 -171.70 -38.97
N ALA A 751 62.56 -170.59 -39.71
CA ALA A 751 62.62 -169.23 -39.20
C ALA A 751 61.23 -168.58 -38.99
N TYR A 752 60.13 -169.32 -39.16
CA TYR A 752 58.76 -168.83 -38.88
C TYR A 752 58.55 -168.70 -37.37
N HIS A 753 58.50 -167.46 -36.87
CA HIS A 753 58.45 -167.17 -35.44
C HIS A 753 57.40 -166.10 -35.07
N PRO A 754 56.09 -166.29 -35.40
CA PRO A 754 55.04 -165.34 -35.03
C PRO A 754 55.06 -164.98 -33.55
N ARG A 755 55.23 -163.68 -33.26
CA ARG A 755 55.21 -163.11 -31.91
C ARG A 755 54.37 -161.84 -31.88
N ILE A 756 53.62 -161.65 -30.79
CA ILE A 756 52.83 -160.45 -30.49
C ILE A 756 53.14 -160.05 -29.05
N ARG A 757 53.54 -158.80 -28.79
CA ARG A 757 53.83 -158.33 -27.42
C ARG A 757 53.63 -156.84 -27.24
N PHE A 758 53.40 -156.39 -26.01
CA PHE A 758 53.55 -154.97 -25.68
C PHE A 758 55.03 -154.60 -25.51
N THR A 759 55.45 -153.49 -26.11
CA THR A 759 56.70 -152.78 -25.74
C THR A 759 56.44 -151.55 -24.88
N SER A 760 55.19 -151.07 -24.83
CA SER A 760 54.71 -150.13 -23.82
C SER A 760 53.34 -150.60 -23.31
N ASN A 761 53.24 -150.79 -22.00
CA ASN A 761 51.99 -151.07 -21.28
C ASN A 761 52.02 -150.31 -19.93
N PRO A 762 51.83 -148.98 -19.93
CA PRO A 762 52.01 -148.16 -18.74
C PRO A 762 51.10 -148.64 -17.59
N GLY A 763 51.64 -148.81 -16.39
CA GLY A 763 50.88 -149.28 -15.23
C GLY A 763 50.23 -150.67 -15.38
N ASP A 764 50.70 -151.50 -16.33
CA ASP A 764 50.13 -152.83 -16.62
C ASP A 764 48.62 -152.80 -16.96
N GLN A 765 48.16 -151.70 -17.57
CA GLN A 765 46.74 -151.39 -17.79
C GLN A 765 46.04 -152.27 -18.83
N PHE A 766 46.79 -152.81 -19.81
CA PHE A 766 46.23 -153.46 -20.99
C PHE A 766 46.58 -154.96 -21.07
N ARG A 767 45.73 -155.72 -21.77
CA ARG A 767 45.93 -157.13 -22.16
C ARG A 767 45.53 -157.32 -23.61
N PHE A 768 45.97 -158.41 -24.23
CA PHE A 768 45.41 -158.83 -25.50
C PHE A 768 45.03 -160.32 -25.53
N ASP A 769 44.08 -160.63 -26.40
CA ASP A 769 43.76 -161.98 -26.86
C ASP A 769 44.19 -162.13 -28.32
N VAL A 770 44.80 -163.26 -28.68
CA VAL A 770 45.07 -163.66 -30.08
C VAL A 770 44.09 -164.77 -30.45
N ARG A 771 43.28 -164.54 -31.49
CA ARG A 771 42.09 -165.34 -31.82
C ARG A 771 42.03 -165.69 -33.31
N THR A 772 41.31 -166.75 -33.65
CA THR A 772 41.08 -167.15 -35.06
C THR A 772 39.90 -166.41 -35.71
N ASN A 773 38.93 -165.99 -34.89
CA ASN A 773 37.70 -165.31 -35.30
C ASN A 773 37.04 -164.61 -34.09
N CYS A 774 35.92 -163.92 -34.32
CA CYS A 774 35.19 -163.18 -33.28
C CYS A 774 34.54 -164.07 -32.21
N SER A 775 34.30 -165.36 -32.49
CA SER A 775 33.63 -166.30 -31.58
C SER A 775 34.48 -166.71 -30.37
N GLY A 776 35.66 -166.12 -30.18
CA GLY A 776 36.46 -166.24 -28.95
C GLY A 776 37.26 -167.53 -28.80
N VAL A 777 37.36 -168.33 -29.87
CA VAL A 777 38.21 -169.53 -29.88
C VAL A 777 39.68 -169.11 -29.79
N ALA A 778 40.30 -169.42 -28.64
CA ALA A 778 41.73 -169.26 -28.42
C ALA A 778 42.52 -170.14 -29.39
N LEU A 779 43.71 -169.69 -29.79
CA LEU A 779 44.66 -170.49 -30.54
C LEU A 779 45.24 -171.57 -29.62
N SER A 780 45.12 -172.83 -30.02
CA SER A 780 45.79 -173.94 -29.35
C SER A 780 47.29 -173.91 -29.65
N CYS A 781 48.09 -173.36 -28.74
CA CYS A 781 49.55 -173.32 -28.87
C CYS A 781 50.11 -174.75 -28.87
N GLY A 782 50.79 -175.14 -29.97
CA GLY A 782 51.38 -176.47 -30.12
C GLY A 782 52.57 -176.69 -29.16
N ASN A 783 52.62 -177.88 -28.56
CA ASN A 783 53.67 -178.41 -27.67
C ASN A 783 54.09 -177.63 -26.41
N GLU A 784 53.86 -176.31 -26.28
CA GLU A 784 54.24 -175.54 -25.08
C GLU A 784 53.06 -175.20 -24.14
N GLY A 785 51.83 -175.56 -24.49
CA GLY A 785 50.69 -175.60 -23.56
C GLY A 785 50.16 -174.25 -23.05
N GLY A 786 50.59 -173.13 -23.64
CA GLY A 786 50.12 -171.78 -23.28
C GLY A 786 48.68 -171.48 -23.74
N VAL A 787 48.10 -170.42 -23.17
CA VAL A 787 46.82 -169.82 -23.60
C VAL A 787 47.05 -168.54 -24.40
N SER A 788 46.21 -168.27 -25.40
CA SER A 788 46.32 -167.05 -26.23
C SER A 788 45.43 -165.89 -25.77
N ASN A 789 44.78 -166.00 -24.61
CA ASN A 789 43.87 -164.99 -24.05
C ASN A 789 44.45 -164.35 -22.77
N GLY A 790 44.22 -163.06 -22.57
CA GLY A 790 44.58 -162.32 -21.36
C GLY A 790 46.08 -162.11 -21.15
N VAL A 791 46.86 -162.12 -22.23
CA VAL A 791 48.34 -162.10 -22.23
C VAL A 791 48.91 -160.70 -22.52
N THR A 792 50.24 -160.57 -22.38
CA THR A 792 51.04 -159.36 -22.69
C THR A 792 52.20 -159.64 -23.65
N ASP A 793 52.53 -160.91 -23.86
CA ASP A 793 53.48 -161.45 -24.83
C ASP A 793 52.95 -162.84 -25.25
N TRP A 794 53.05 -163.19 -26.53
CA TRP A 794 52.55 -164.43 -27.14
C TRP A 794 53.45 -164.79 -28.31
N GLU A 795 53.82 -166.07 -28.45
CA GLU A 795 54.85 -166.52 -29.37
C GLU A 795 54.58 -167.96 -29.84
N THR A 796 55.02 -168.32 -31.06
CA THR A 796 54.93 -169.68 -31.61
C THR A 796 56.16 -170.05 -32.44
N PHE A 797 56.74 -171.23 -32.23
CA PHE A 797 57.96 -171.71 -32.93
C PHE A 797 58.05 -173.25 -32.99
N VAL A 798 59.13 -173.80 -33.58
CA VAL A 798 59.36 -175.26 -33.73
C VAL A 798 59.88 -175.91 -32.44
N GLY A 799 59.13 -176.85 -31.86
CA GLY A 799 59.64 -177.79 -30.86
C GLY A 799 60.49 -178.91 -31.47
N THR A 800 61.57 -179.31 -30.81
CA THR A 800 62.64 -180.18 -31.36
C THR A 800 62.29 -181.68 -31.43
N GLY A 801 61.68 -182.12 -32.53
CA GLY A 801 61.39 -183.54 -32.81
C GLY A 801 62.11 -184.10 -34.05
N THR A 802 63.02 -185.07 -33.85
CA THR A 802 63.70 -185.91 -34.89
C THR A 802 64.35 -185.18 -36.09
N PRO A 803 65.69 -185.11 -36.17
CA PRO A 803 66.39 -184.52 -37.32
C PRO A 803 66.04 -185.19 -38.66
N GLY A 804 65.76 -184.38 -39.68
CA GLY A 804 65.64 -184.82 -41.07
C GLY A 804 64.23 -185.02 -41.61
N TYR A 805 63.18 -184.91 -40.79
CA TYR A 805 61.78 -184.87 -41.27
C TYR A 805 61.14 -183.53 -40.98
N TYR A 806 60.65 -182.85 -42.02
CA TYR A 806 60.02 -181.53 -41.88
C TYR A 806 58.52 -181.70 -41.63
N ASN A 807 58.09 -181.62 -40.37
CA ASN A 807 56.67 -181.52 -40.04
C ASN A 807 56.27 -180.03 -40.11
N PRO A 808 55.45 -179.60 -41.08
CA PRO A 808 55.15 -178.19 -41.27
C PRO A 808 54.39 -177.61 -40.07
N ILE A 809 54.75 -176.40 -39.62
CA ILE A 809 53.96 -175.69 -38.60
C ILE A 809 52.59 -175.38 -39.21
N PRO A 810 51.46 -175.78 -38.58
CA PRO A 810 50.14 -175.34 -39.02
C PRO A 810 50.08 -173.80 -39.02
N PRO A 811 49.67 -173.16 -40.12
CA PRO A 811 49.71 -171.70 -40.22
C PRO A 811 48.75 -171.10 -39.18
N VAL A 812 49.25 -170.21 -38.32
CA VAL A 812 48.48 -169.76 -37.14
C VAL A 812 47.19 -169.05 -37.55
N GLY A 813 46.07 -169.50 -36.98
CA GLY A 813 44.74 -168.96 -37.29
C GLY A 813 44.16 -169.49 -38.59
N ASN A 814 43.43 -168.63 -39.31
CA ASN A 814 42.76 -169.00 -40.55
C ASN A 814 43.73 -168.80 -41.72
N ASN A 815 44.43 -169.87 -42.13
CA ASN A 815 45.48 -169.85 -43.16
C ASN A 815 46.55 -168.76 -42.91
N GLY A 816 46.99 -168.62 -41.65
CA GLY A 816 48.04 -167.69 -41.25
C GLY A 816 47.54 -166.33 -40.77
N THR A 817 46.23 -166.04 -40.83
CA THR A 817 45.66 -164.78 -40.33
C THR A 817 45.06 -164.95 -38.93
N VAL A 818 45.40 -164.02 -38.03
CA VAL A 818 44.85 -163.93 -36.66
C VAL A 818 44.25 -162.57 -36.38
N LEU A 819 43.29 -162.54 -35.46
CA LEU A 819 42.74 -161.33 -34.85
C LEU A 819 43.43 -161.07 -33.51
N VAL A 820 43.77 -159.81 -33.23
CA VAL A 820 44.32 -159.37 -31.95
C VAL A 820 43.32 -158.41 -31.30
N ARG A 821 42.78 -158.80 -30.14
CA ARG A 821 41.85 -158.01 -29.33
C ARG A 821 42.60 -157.41 -28.16
N VAL A 822 42.96 -156.13 -28.22
CA VAL A 822 43.55 -155.39 -27.10
C VAL A 822 42.44 -154.80 -26.23
N TYR A 823 42.52 -154.92 -24.91
CA TYR A 823 41.51 -154.37 -23.99
C TYR A 823 42.13 -153.84 -22.69
N ARG A 824 41.48 -152.84 -22.08
CA ARG A 824 41.84 -152.31 -20.75
C ARG A 824 41.32 -153.25 -19.66
N ARG A 825 42.12 -153.50 -18.62
CA ARG A 825 41.69 -154.27 -17.44
C ARG A 825 40.61 -153.53 -16.67
N ALA A 826 39.64 -154.27 -16.13
CA ALA A 826 38.64 -153.75 -15.22
C ALA A 826 39.27 -153.34 -13.86
N GLY A 827 38.65 -152.39 -13.17
CA GLY A 827 39.07 -151.96 -11.82
C GLY A 827 40.26 -150.99 -11.77
N LEU A 828 40.77 -150.52 -12.91
CA LEU A 828 41.81 -149.49 -12.97
C LEU A 828 41.18 -148.10 -13.22
N PRO A 829 41.73 -147.02 -12.63
CA PRO A 829 41.21 -145.66 -12.83
C PRO A 829 41.30 -145.27 -14.30
N VAL A 830 40.45 -144.32 -14.73
CA VAL A 830 40.46 -143.78 -16.10
C VAL A 830 41.80 -143.10 -16.38
N SER A 831 42.36 -143.32 -17.58
CA SER A 831 43.63 -142.68 -17.99
C SER A 831 43.80 -142.73 -19.50
N CYS A 832 44.19 -141.59 -20.08
CA CYS A 832 44.45 -141.42 -21.52
C CYS A 832 45.70 -142.16 -22.04
N ALA A 833 46.42 -142.89 -21.17
CA ALA A 833 47.67 -143.57 -21.48
C ALA A 833 47.57 -144.50 -22.72
N GLN A 834 48.60 -144.44 -23.56
CA GLN A 834 48.73 -145.30 -24.74
C GLN A 834 49.54 -146.55 -24.44
N PHE A 835 49.17 -147.67 -25.08
CA PHE A 835 50.04 -148.82 -25.23
C PHE A 835 50.79 -148.77 -26.57
N THR A 836 51.85 -149.58 -26.69
CA THR A 836 52.48 -149.91 -27.96
C THR A 836 52.58 -151.42 -28.09
N LEU A 837 51.94 -151.96 -29.12
CA LEU A 837 51.98 -153.37 -29.50
C LEU A 837 52.98 -153.54 -30.65
N VAL A 838 53.83 -154.56 -30.54
CA VAL A 838 54.80 -154.97 -31.56
C VAL A 838 54.50 -156.40 -31.96
N ILE A 839 54.44 -156.63 -33.26
CA ILE A 839 54.08 -157.90 -33.88
C ILE A 839 55.20 -158.25 -34.86
N SER A 840 55.75 -159.47 -34.80
CA SER A 840 56.86 -159.93 -35.63
C SER A 840 56.68 -161.37 -36.10
N ASN A 841 57.47 -161.80 -37.09
CA ASN A 841 57.44 -163.15 -37.69
C ASN A 841 58.85 -163.63 -38.07
#